data_AF-A0A7W1DR04-F1
#
_entry.id   AF-A0A7W1DR04-F1
#
_cell.length_a   1.000
_cell.length_b   1.000
_cell.length_c   1.000
_cell.angle_alpha   90.00
_cell.angle_beta   90.00
_cell.angle_gamma   90.00
#
_symmetry.space_group_name_H-M   'P 1'
#
loop_
_entity.id
_entity.type
_entity.pdbx_description
1 polymer ?
#
loop_
_entity_poly.entity_id
_entity_poly.type
_entity_poly.pdbx_seq_one_letter_code
_entity_poly.pdbx_strand_id
1 'polypeptide(L)'
;MKTKPLSRTRTPFKLAVMLAVLAAVAALSSAGVRGAVREAQVSTWAPKLAKLALLPVTNFMQGPVAGQDTRTVSGAQAKPGVPAQPPAGDGMVSLLVKTAPGLSDQGVDALMTRAGAQRGRGIGALRLHVVRVPAAALEGVMQRFQSDAEVERVEVDQRRKIAQTAPPSDPGHVDQWALETIRWNASWSSVAPIGSARIAVLDTGVSSAGGEISVGAGWSAFGTDPKTDPNGHGTWVASIAAAIGNNSKGVAGVSYTNTSVLPVQVLDVNGEGQDSDVISGVLWAVENKADVILMALSNPGYSQSLQDAIDLAWANGIVVVAAAGNEASSTPTFPAGDAKVVGVAATDQADALWASSNYGKAAFLAAPGVSISGLRPDGSVLSTSGTSASSAFVAGAAALLKIADPSLTNGVIVGRLARNADVAGSQEQTGNGRLNIERALADVSLEEVVPVGAPPEGDGGPFVGPYRAASTATITGTVTSSATGKPPIANATVLCVTNCTEPAVTTNGTGVYSLAVNYAGNATLTIEATAAGYTAQRKTITPGNGSAGSVTLNFELTASCTVPAITAQPTAQSVEYGNSASFSAAATGNPAPTVQWQVSSNGGGIWTNVEGATATTLTLPTPTVSQSSHQYRAVFSNTCQGAQTVNTTGATLSVSAKSVTGNFTTDNKAYDSTTAATVLTRTVTGVLPADAANVNFTGGTATFDSSAVGTGKTVTLTGATLGGTAAGNYSLGTVASWTTMANITARGLTVTADPQTKVYGAADPALTYRVTSGSLLAGDSLSGTLTRVAGDGVGTYAIQLGSLSAGTNYQLTFVGADLTITRRTLAVKAVAQSKEYGTATDPALTYTITSGTLRDGDSLSGSPTRVPGEAVGEYAIQVGTLTAGSNYDLTFTGANLTITARAIAVTADGQTKEYGTTADPALSYKVTSGSLVTGDAFTGSLTRAAGENVGSYAITQGTLALSTNYTLAVTGANLTITAR
;
A
#
# COMPACT_ATOMS: atom_id res chain seq x y z
N MET A 1 24.56 -25.96 -8.68
CA MET A 1 25.61 -26.12 -7.63
C MET A 1 25.55 -24.86 -6.76
N LYS A 2 25.29 -24.93 -5.44
CA LYS A 2 26.32 -24.98 -4.36
C LYS A 2 27.46 -23.98 -4.66
N THR A 3 27.74 -22.92 -3.88
CA THR A 3 27.76 -22.82 -2.39
C THR A 3 27.57 -21.38 -1.83
N LYS A 4 26.88 -21.26 -0.68
CA LYS A 4 27.18 -20.31 0.45
C LYS A 4 28.26 -21.00 1.35
N PRO A 5 29.02 -20.35 2.28
CA PRO A 5 28.46 -19.45 3.34
C PRO A 5 29.41 -18.42 4.05
N LEU A 6 28.85 -17.64 5.02
CA LEU A 6 29.46 -17.11 6.30
C LEU A 6 30.74 -16.19 6.23
N SER A 7 31.06 -15.28 7.17
CA SER A 7 30.39 -14.70 8.36
C SER A 7 31.03 -13.37 8.84
N ARG A 8 30.28 -12.58 9.64
CA ARG A 8 30.65 -11.54 10.65
C ARG A 8 32.16 -11.34 10.98
N THR A 9 32.64 -10.07 11.14
CA THR A 9 32.70 -9.31 12.43
C THR A 9 33.43 -7.95 12.37
N ARG A 10 32.85 -6.94 13.07
CA ARG A 10 33.43 -5.85 13.90
C ARG A 10 34.53 -4.87 13.39
N THR A 11 34.21 -3.59 13.62
CA THR A 11 34.97 -2.33 13.80
C THR A 11 36.23 -2.40 14.69
N PRO A 12 37.23 -1.47 14.59
CA PRO A 12 37.14 -0.17 15.30
C PRO A 12 37.86 1.10 14.74
N PHE A 13 37.20 2.24 14.98
CA PHE A 13 37.67 3.61 15.37
C PHE A 13 39.14 4.08 15.29
N LYS A 14 39.33 5.28 14.69
CA LYS A 14 40.14 6.50 15.06
C LYS A 14 40.35 7.34 13.76
N LEU A 15 40.53 8.68 13.68
CA LEU A 15 40.74 9.82 14.59
C LEU A 15 40.29 11.10 13.78
N ALA A 16 39.30 11.92 14.15
CA ALA A 16 39.25 13.07 15.10
C ALA A 16 39.71 14.48 14.57
N VAL A 17 38.87 15.50 14.85
CA VAL A 17 39.13 16.97 14.97
C VAL A 17 39.34 17.83 13.68
N MET A 18 38.40 18.76 13.37
CA MET A 18 38.54 20.22 13.65
C MET A 18 37.21 21.00 13.45
N LEU A 19 37.18 22.30 13.80
CA LEU A 19 36.00 23.11 14.16
C LEU A 19 35.61 24.18 13.09
N ALA A 20 34.33 24.56 13.04
CA ALA A 20 33.71 25.93 12.93
C ALA A 20 34.51 27.14 12.30
N VAL A 21 33.95 28.16 11.59
CA VAL A 21 32.56 28.62 11.31
C VAL A 21 32.52 29.82 10.30
N LEU A 22 31.42 29.93 9.51
CA LEU A 22 30.76 31.09 8.82
C LEU A 22 31.41 32.06 7.77
N ALA A 23 30.49 32.51 6.86
CA ALA A 23 30.33 33.83 6.20
C ALA A 23 31.20 34.21 4.95
N ALA A 24 30.70 34.92 3.91
CA ALA A 24 29.33 35.32 3.50
C ALA A 24 29.24 35.90 2.04
N VAL A 25 28.04 35.82 1.42
CA VAL A 25 27.42 36.72 0.38
C VAL A 25 28.03 36.87 -1.03
N ALA A 26 27.25 36.50 -2.09
CA ALA A 26 26.71 37.44 -3.13
C ALA A 26 26.06 36.82 -4.41
N ALA A 27 24.93 37.41 -4.82
CA ALA A 27 24.52 37.79 -6.21
C ALA A 27 23.78 36.84 -7.22
N LEU A 28 22.62 37.36 -7.69
CA LEU A 28 21.84 37.13 -8.95
C LEU A 28 21.26 35.73 -9.29
N SER A 29 20.10 35.54 -9.95
CA SER A 29 18.81 36.26 -10.14
C SER A 29 18.01 35.58 -11.29
N SER A 30 16.69 35.77 -11.29
CA SER A 30 15.68 35.49 -12.35
C SER A 30 15.08 34.06 -12.40
N ALA A 31 13.81 33.83 -12.80
CA ALA A 31 12.63 34.72 -12.81
C ALA A 31 11.28 33.99 -13.04
N GLY A 32 10.24 34.39 -12.28
CA GLY A 32 8.83 34.40 -12.74
C GLY A 32 7.93 33.24 -12.28
N VAL A 33 6.61 33.39 -12.04
CA VAL A 33 5.68 34.54 -12.22
C VAL A 33 4.52 34.51 -11.20
N ARG A 34 4.21 35.69 -10.61
CA ARG A 34 2.94 36.27 -10.05
C ARG A 34 1.73 35.35 -9.67
N GLY A 35 0.95 35.65 -8.62
CA GLY A 35 1.07 36.71 -7.59
C GLY A 35 -0.25 37.15 -6.90
N ALA A 36 -0.12 38.10 -5.96
CA ALA A 36 -1.17 38.89 -5.26
C ALA A 36 -1.98 38.16 -4.15
N VAL A 37 -2.44 38.78 -3.05
CA VAL A 37 -2.75 40.20 -2.72
C VAL A 37 -2.47 40.57 -1.23
N ARG A 38 -1.91 41.77 -1.00
CA ARG A 38 -1.88 42.64 0.23
C ARG A 38 -1.20 42.20 1.54
N GLU A 39 -0.20 43.01 1.91
CA GLU A 39 0.27 43.27 3.27
C GLU A 39 -0.69 44.17 4.07
N ALA A 40 -0.57 44.12 5.41
CA ALA A 40 -0.69 45.30 6.28
C ALA A 40 0.46 45.26 7.32
N GLN A 41 1.17 46.38 7.47
CA GLN A 41 2.27 46.61 8.44
C GLN A 41 1.68 47.05 9.82
N VAL A 42 2.38 47.31 10.94
CA VAL A 42 3.66 48.02 11.19
C VAL A 42 4.19 47.73 12.63
N SER A 43 5.53 47.70 12.80
CA SER A 43 6.38 47.84 14.02
C SER A 43 6.08 47.01 15.30
N THR A 44 6.99 46.23 15.91
CA THR A 44 8.41 46.39 16.30
C THR A 44 8.73 47.48 17.34
N TRP A 45 9.09 47.09 18.58
CA TRP A 45 10.20 47.63 19.39
C TRP A 45 10.69 46.53 20.35
N ALA A 46 12.00 46.49 20.62
CA ALA A 46 12.71 45.52 21.48
C ALA A 46 13.73 46.32 22.36
N PRO A 47 14.71 45.77 23.13
CA PRO A 47 15.12 44.36 23.33
C PRO A 47 15.70 43.97 24.75
N LYS A 48 16.33 42.78 24.82
CA LYS A 48 17.60 42.40 25.54
C LYS A 48 17.62 41.68 26.93
N LEU A 49 18.32 40.53 26.89
CA LEU A 49 19.36 40.01 27.83
C LEU A 49 19.01 39.19 29.10
N ALA A 50 18.70 37.92 28.89
CA ALA A 50 19.47 36.71 29.26
C ALA A 50 20.31 36.59 30.58
N LYS A 51 20.12 35.41 31.23
CA LYS A 51 21.09 34.53 31.96
C LYS A 51 21.66 34.93 33.34
N LEU A 52 21.19 34.22 34.39
CA LEU A 52 21.90 33.21 35.23
C LEU A 52 20.92 32.76 36.34
N ALA A 53 20.43 31.52 36.47
CA ALA A 53 21.06 30.21 36.67
C ALA A 53 21.54 29.92 38.13
N LEU A 54 20.79 29.03 38.80
CA LEU A 54 21.09 28.16 39.96
C LEU A 54 21.34 28.76 41.37
N LEU A 55 20.36 28.52 42.28
CA LEU A 55 20.42 27.68 43.52
C LEU A 55 21.50 27.94 44.61
N PRO A 56 21.30 27.58 45.91
CA PRO A 56 20.28 26.66 46.47
C PRO A 56 19.51 27.11 47.74
N VAL A 57 18.64 26.19 48.17
CA VAL A 57 17.70 26.13 49.31
C VAL A 57 18.34 26.16 50.72
N THR A 58 17.69 26.80 51.72
CA THR A 58 17.26 26.15 53.01
C THR A 58 16.36 27.04 53.90
N ASN A 59 15.29 26.40 54.44
CA ASN A 59 14.50 26.63 55.66
C ASN A 59 14.62 27.93 56.49
N PHE A 60 13.46 28.43 56.99
CA PHE A 60 13.24 28.60 58.43
C PHE A 60 11.74 28.56 58.81
N MET A 61 11.42 28.15 60.05
CA MET A 61 10.06 28.04 60.60
C MET A 61 9.66 29.23 61.51
N GLN A 62 8.35 29.30 61.80
CA GLN A 62 7.64 29.85 62.98
C GLN A 62 6.73 31.08 62.71
N GLY A 63 5.47 30.99 63.18
CA GLY A 63 4.53 32.12 63.35
C GLY A 63 4.66 32.73 64.75
N PRO A 64 3.57 33.04 65.51
CA PRO A 64 2.16 33.27 65.15
C PRO A 64 1.60 34.61 65.73
N VAL A 65 0.34 35.00 65.44
CA VAL A 65 -0.41 36.01 66.25
C VAL A 65 -1.90 35.61 66.32
N ALA A 66 -2.54 35.87 67.47
CA ALA A 66 -3.93 35.51 67.78
C ALA A 66 -4.88 36.73 67.89
N GLY A 67 -6.19 36.48 67.92
CA GLY A 67 -7.22 37.47 68.26
C GLY A 67 -8.55 36.79 68.61
N GLN A 68 -9.01 36.92 69.85
CA GLN A 68 -10.27 36.36 70.36
C GLN A 68 -11.41 37.38 70.26
N ASP A 69 -12.66 36.91 70.22
CA ASP A 69 -13.70 37.47 71.09
C ASP A 69 -14.73 36.39 71.51
N THR A 70 -15.52 36.68 72.53
CA THR A 70 -16.30 35.73 73.34
C THR A 70 -17.73 36.19 73.57
N ARG A 71 -18.68 35.25 73.70
CA ARG A 71 -19.80 35.30 74.68
C ARG A 71 -20.62 34.01 74.77
N THR A 72 -21.09 33.77 75.98
CA THR A 72 -21.94 32.70 76.53
C THR A 72 -23.44 33.09 76.42
N VAL A 73 -24.50 32.28 76.64
CA VAL A 73 -24.76 30.85 76.96
C VAL A 73 -26.27 30.56 76.72
N SER A 74 -26.68 29.27 76.66
CA SER A 74 -28.04 28.71 76.88
C SER A 74 -28.87 28.31 75.65
N GLY A 75 -29.50 27.11 75.70
CA GLY A 75 -30.58 26.73 74.77
C GLY A 75 -30.53 25.29 74.21
N ALA A 76 -30.89 24.30 75.04
CA ALA A 76 -31.39 22.95 74.71
C ALA A 76 -31.41 22.42 73.25
N GLN A 77 -30.80 21.24 73.01
CA GLN A 77 -31.50 19.95 72.92
C GLN A 77 -30.55 18.81 72.50
N ALA A 78 -30.63 17.66 73.18
CA ALA A 78 -29.89 16.46 72.79
C ALA A 78 -30.54 15.82 71.55
N LYS A 79 -29.72 15.50 70.54
CA LYS A 79 -30.16 14.66 69.40
C LYS A 79 -30.55 13.27 69.93
N PRO A 80 -31.63 12.64 69.40
CA PRO A 80 -31.94 11.25 69.73
C PRO A 80 -30.74 10.35 69.41
N GLY A 81 -30.32 9.57 70.40
CA GLY A 81 -29.28 8.56 70.18
C GLY A 81 -29.77 7.52 69.18
N VAL A 82 -28.95 7.24 68.17
CA VAL A 82 -29.05 5.98 67.42
C VAL A 82 -29.01 4.85 68.45
N PRO A 83 -29.93 3.88 68.43
CA PRO A 83 -29.90 2.77 69.38
C PRO A 83 -28.53 2.08 69.32
N ALA A 84 -27.87 1.99 70.47
CA ALA A 84 -26.60 1.30 70.56
C ALA A 84 -26.75 -0.13 70.02
N GLN A 85 -25.82 -0.52 69.15
CA GLN A 85 -25.69 -1.90 68.69
C GLN A 85 -25.64 -2.82 69.93
N PRO A 86 -26.47 -3.89 70.02
CA PRO A 86 -26.43 -4.78 71.17
C PRO A 86 -25.01 -5.36 71.32
N PRO A 87 -24.44 -5.38 72.53
CA PRO A 87 -23.11 -5.93 72.74
C PRO A 87 -23.06 -7.41 72.35
N ALA A 88 -21.90 -7.86 71.89
CA ALA A 88 -21.65 -9.28 71.70
C ALA A 88 -21.56 -9.97 73.08
N GLY A 89 -22.33 -11.05 73.29
CA GLY A 89 -22.20 -11.92 74.45
C GLY A 89 -23.26 -11.80 75.56
N ASP A 90 -24.56 -11.71 75.22
CA ASP A 90 -25.65 -11.79 76.21
C ASP A 90 -25.92 -13.21 76.75
N GLY A 91 -25.20 -14.23 76.28
CA GLY A 91 -25.33 -15.63 76.72
C GLY A 91 -26.65 -16.30 76.29
N MET A 92 -27.44 -15.65 75.45
CA MET A 92 -28.75 -16.13 74.99
C MET A 92 -28.69 -16.59 73.54
N VAL A 93 -29.32 -17.73 73.25
CA VAL A 93 -29.51 -18.26 71.90
C VAL A 93 -30.96 -18.03 71.48
N SER A 94 -31.17 -17.64 70.22
CA SER A 94 -32.50 -17.50 69.65
C SER A 94 -32.87 -18.77 68.87
N LEU A 95 -34.11 -19.21 69.02
CA LEU A 95 -34.72 -20.36 68.36
C LEU A 95 -35.91 -19.89 67.52
N LEU A 96 -36.16 -20.58 66.42
CA LEU A 96 -37.38 -20.48 65.62
C LEU A 96 -38.23 -21.74 65.88
N VAL A 97 -39.38 -21.58 66.51
CA VAL A 97 -40.32 -22.66 66.83
C VAL A 97 -41.55 -22.52 65.95
N LYS A 98 -41.80 -23.50 65.08
CA LYS A 98 -43.00 -23.57 64.25
C LYS A 98 -44.06 -24.39 64.97
N THR A 99 -45.16 -23.78 65.38
CA THR A 99 -46.28 -24.47 66.04
C THR A 99 -47.19 -25.15 65.03
N ALA A 100 -47.90 -26.21 65.42
CA ALA A 100 -48.91 -26.89 64.61
C ALA A 100 -50.08 -25.94 64.20
N PRO A 101 -50.81 -26.23 63.10
CA PRO A 101 -51.91 -25.36 62.67
C PRO A 101 -53.09 -25.43 63.65
N GLY A 102 -53.71 -24.27 63.92
CA GLY A 102 -54.92 -24.18 64.74
C GLY A 102 -54.71 -23.88 66.24
N LEU A 103 -53.46 -23.76 66.72
CA LEU A 103 -53.21 -23.27 68.09
C LEU A 103 -53.71 -21.83 68.26
N SER A 104 -54.43 -21.56 69.35
CA SER A 104 -54.75 -20.21 69.80
C SER A 104 -53.53 -19.54 70.44
N ASP A 105 -53.54 -18.21 70.57
CA ASP A 105 -52.45 -17.49 71.26
C ASP A 105 -52.20 -18.01 72.68
N GLN A 106 -53.25 -18.38 73.40
CA GLN A 106 -53.16 -18.96 74.74
C GLN A 106 -52.55 -20.38 74.72
N GLY A 107 -52.81 -21.17 73.68
CA GLY A 107 -52.15 -22.46 73.44
C GLY A 107 -50.66 -22.29 73.14
N VAL A 108 -50.29 -21.29 72.32
CA VAL A 108 -48.89 -20.95 72.08
C VAL A 108 -48.18 -20.52 73.37
N ASP A 109 -48.81 -19.70 74.21
CA ASP A 109 -48.22 -19.26 75.48
C ASP A 109 -48.00 -20.44 76.45
N ALA A 110 -48.94 -21.39 76.50
CA ALA A 110 -48.80 -22.63 77.25
C ALA A 110 -47.65 -23.52 76.70
N LEU A 111 -47.52 -23.63 75.38
CA LEU A 111 -46.45 -24.35 74.68
C LEU A 111 -45.07 -23.75 74.96
N MET A 112 -44.93 -22.42 74.95
CA MET A 112 -43.65 -21.78 75.28
C MET A 112 -43.31 -22.03 76.76
N THR A 113 -44.29 -21.87 77.65
CA THR A 113 -44.12 -22.09 79.10
C THR A 113 -43.71 -23.54 79.41
N ARG A 114 -44.36 -24.55 78.82
CA ARG A 114 -44.07 -25.97 79.07
C ARG A 114 -42.71 -26.41 78.51
N ALA A 115 -42.23 -25.77 77.45
CA ALA A 115 -40.87 -25.97 76.95
C ALA A 115 -39.78 -25.28 77.83
N GLY A 116 -40.17 -24.48 78.82
CA GLY A 116 -39.25 -23.71 79.66
C GLY A 116 -38.72 -22.47 78.95
N ALA A 117 -39.56 -21.84 78.13
CA ALA A 117 -39.21 -20.72 77.27
C ALA A 117 -40.23 -19.57 77.38
N GLN A 118 -39.82 -18.37 76.96
CA GLN A 118 -40.74 -17.23 76.86
C GLN A 118 -41.06 -16.96 75.39
N ARG A 119 -42.34 -16.72 75.10
CA ARG A 119 -42.81 -16.35 73.77
C ARG A 119 -42.22 -15.00 73.38
N GLY A 120 -41.32 -14.99 72.40
CA GLY A 120 -40.88 -13.77 71.74
C GLY A 120 -41.73 -13.44 70.51
N ARG A 121 -41.11 -12.78 69.54
CA ARG A 121 -41.79 -12.28 68.33
C ARG A 121 -42.37 -13.41 67.49
N GLY A 122 -43.68 -13.37 67.24
CA GLY A 122 -44.34 -14.23 66.26
C GLY A 122 -44.15 -13.77 64.82
N ILE A 123 -44.09 -14.73 63.89
CA ILE A 123 -44.12 -14.58 62.43
C ILE A 123 -45.36 -15.36 61.96
N GLY A 124 -46.54 -14.74 62.17
CA GLY A 124 -47.84 -15.42 62.13
C GLY A 124 -48.16 -16.15 60.82
N ALA A 125 -47.77 -15.58 59.68
CA ALA A 125 -47.99 -16.19 58.36
C ALA A 125 -47.33 -17.58 58.19
N LEU A 126 -46.31 -17.89 58.99
CA LEU A 126 -45.59 -19.17 58.96
C LEU A 126 -45.81 -20.02 60.23
N ARG A 127 -46.64 -19.56 61.19
CA ARG A 127 -46.79 -20.15 62.55
C ARG A 127 -45.45 -20.26 63.30
N LEU A 128 -44.50 -19.37 62.97
CA LEU A 128 -43.16 -19.35 63.56
C LEU A 128 -43.11 -18.39 64.75
N HIS A 129 -42.38 -18.77 65.79
CA HIS A 129 -42.18 -17.98 67.00
C HIS A 129 -40.69 -17.90 67.30
N VAL A 130 -40.17 -16.67 67.38
CA VAL A 130 -38.81 -16.42 67.84
C VAL A 130 -38.80 -16.56 69.36
N VAL A 131 -37.96 -17.44 69.88
CA VAL A 131 -37.86 -17.78 71.29
C VAL A 131 -36.42 -17.54 71.74
N ARG A 132 -36.21 -16.84 72.86
CA ARG A 132 -34.86 -16.67 73.43
C ARG A 132 -34.68 -17.57 74.66
N VAL A 133 -33.57 -18.29 74.71
CA VAL A 133 -33.20 -19.17 75.83
C VAL A 133 -31.73 -18.96 76.21
N PRO A 134 -31.35 -19.15 77.48
CA PRO A 134 -29.93 -19.21 77.86
C PRO A 134 -29.22 -20.33 77.09
N ALA A 135 -27.98 -20.09 76.63
CA ALA A 135 -27.21 -21.07 75.89
C ALA A 135 -27.06 -22.41 76.64
N ALA A 136 -26.92 -22.36 77.97
CA ALA A 136 -26.85 -23.55 78.83
C ALA A 136 -28.16 -24.35 78.92
N ALA A 137 -29.31 -23.76 78.54
CA ALA A 137 -30.62 -24.43 78.50
C ALA A 137 -31.02 -24.89 77.09
N LEU A 138 -30.24 -24.53 76.06
CA LEU A 138 -30.58 -24.71 74.65
C LEU A 138 -30.99 -26.15 74.30
N GLU A 139 -30.15 -27.13 74.62
CA GLU A 139 -30.34 -28.53 74.24
C GLU A 139 -31.61 -29.12 74.88
N GLY A 140 -31.83 -28.86 76.18
CA GLY A 140 -33.03 -29.32 76.88
C GLY A 140 -34.32 -28.62 76.45
N VAL A 141 -34.27 -27.34 76.05
CA VAL A 141 -35.44 -26.65 75.48
C VAL A 141 -35.72 -27.12 74.05
N MET A 142 -34.69 -27.33 73.22
CA MET A 142 -34.83 -27.90 71.88
C MET A 142 -35.44 -29.30 71.93
N GLN A 143 -34.98 -30.19 72.82
CA GLN A 143 -35.58 -31.52 72.98
C GLN A 143 -37.05 -31.44 73.41
N ARG A 144 -37.43 -30.52 74.31
CA ARG A 144 -38.84 -30.34 74.69
C ARG A 144 -39.69 -29.86 73.52
N PHE A 145 -39.22 -28.88 72.73
CA PHE A 145 -39.93 -28.49 71.51
C PHE A 145 -39.95 -29.59 70.44
N GLN A 146 -38.91 -30.41 70.29
CA GLN A 146 -38.86 -31.52 69.32
C GLN A 146 -39.77 -32.71 69.68
N SER A 147 -40.12 -32.85 70.96
CA SER A 147 -40.99 -33.92 71.48
C SER A 147 -42.42 -33.47 71.75
N ASP A 148 -42.74 -32.20 71.51
CA ASP A 148 -44.09 -31.67 71.68
C ASP A 148 -44.93 -31.84 70.41
N ALA A 149 -46.10 -32.48 70.54
CA ALA A 149 -47.00 -32.71 69.41
C ALA A 149 -47.58 -31.41 68.81
N GLU A 150 -47.50 -30.30 69.54
CA GLU A 150 -47.93 -28.97 69.08
C GLU A 150 -46.82 -28.20 68.33
N VAL A 151 -45.66 -28.83 68.08
CA VAL A 151 -44.53 -28.24 67.34
C VAL A 151 -44.27 -29.01 66.04
N GLU A 152 -44.32 -28.30 64.91
CA GLU A 152 -44.00 -28.83 63.58
C GLU A 152 -42.48 -28.85 63.32
N ARG A 153 -41.74 -27.87 63.86
CA ARG A 153 -40.27 -27.78 63.75
C ARG A 153 -39.69 -26.84 64.81
N VAL A 154 -38.49 -27.11 65.30
CA VAL A 154 -37.65 -26.13 66.02
C VAL A 154 -36.23 -26.12 65.44
N GLU A 155 -35.69 -24.93 65.25
CA GLU A 155 -34.34 -24.71 64.71
C GLU A 155 -33.67 -23.49 65.37
N VAL A 156 -32.35 -23.39 65.32
CA VAL A 156 -31.62 -22.21 65.83
C VAL A 156 -31.78 -21.04 64.86
N ASP A 157 -32.12 -19.86 65.38
CA ASP A 157 -32.24 -18.63 64.59
C ASP A 157 -30.86 -18.14 64.14
N GLN A 158 -30.57 -18.31 62.84
CA GLN A 158 -29.24 -18.12 62.28
C GLN A 158 -28.95 -16.63 62.01
N ARG A 159 -27.99 -16.07 62.74
CA ARG A 159 -27.45 -14.74 62.42
C ARG A 159 -26.76 -14.76 61.05
N ARG A 160 -27.18 -13.88 60.15
CA ARG A 160 -26.49 -13.57 58.89
C ARG A 160 -25.87 -12.17 58.99
N LYS A 161 -24.63 -12.02 58.54
CA LYS A 161 -23.93 -10.73 58.41
C LYS A 161 -23.75 -10.42 56.93
N ILE A 162 -23.87 -9.16 56.54
CA ILE A 162 -23.38 -8.67 55.24
C ILE A 162 -21.88 -8.98 55.11
N ALA A 163 -21.49 -9.49 53.94
CA ALA A 163 -20.09 -9.58 53.55
C ALA A 163 -19.60 -8.17 53.20
N GLN A 164 -19.02 -7.46 54.18
CA GLN A 164 -18.05 -6.43 53.86
C GLN A 164 -16.82 -7.14 53.33
N THR A 165 -16.54 -6.94 52.05
CA THR A 165 -15.29 -7.35 51.41
C THR A 165 -14.16 -6.55 52.04
N ALA A 166 -13.01 -7.19 52.26
CA ALA A 166 -11.85 -6.48 52.78
C ALA A 166 -11.42 -5.41 51.76
N PRO A 167 -10.94 -4.23 52.20
CA PRO A 167 -10.34 -3.27 51.29
C PRO A 167 -9.17 -3.93 50.53
N PRO A 168 -8.74 -3.36 49.39
CA PRO A 168 -7.58 -3.86 48.65
C PRO A 168 -6.36 -4.02 49.57
N SER A 169 -5.55 -5.05 49.35
CA SER A 169 -4.34 -5.29 50.16
C SER A 169 -3.22 -4.27 49.92
N ASP A 170 -3.42 -3.35 48.98
CA ASP A 170 -2.44 -2.44 48.40
C ASP A 170 -2.16 -1.26 49.37
N PRO A 171 -0.93 -1.13 49.93
CA PRO A 171 -0.66 -0.23 51.06
C PRO A 171 -1.02 1.25 50.83
N GLY A 172 -0.94 1.74 49.60
CA GLY A 172 -1.29 3.12 49.25
C GLY A 172 -2.79 3.40 49.11
N HIS A 173 -3.66 2.37 49.14
CA HIS A 173 -5.12 2.55 49.03
C HIS A 173 -5.68 3.49 50.10
N VAL A 174 -5.11 3.48 51.30
CA VAL A 174 -5.52 4.34 52.42
C VAL A 174 -5.40 5.84 52.12
N ASP A 175 -4.49 6.22 51.20
CA ASP A 175 -4.27 7.60 50.77
C ASP A 175 -5.02 7.95 49.47
N GLN A 176 -5.68 6.98 48.82
CA GLN A 176 -6.42 7.16 47.57
C GLN A 176 -7.89 7.59 47.81
N TRP A 177 -8.06 8.74 48.47
CA TRP A 177 -9.38 9.32 48.79
C TRP A 177 -10.38 9.32 47.62
N ALA A 178 -9.89 9.55 46.40
CA ALA A 178 -10.69 9.64 45.17
C ALA A 178 -11.49 8.36 44.86
N LEU A 179 -10.99 7.18 45.27
CA LEU A 179 -11.68 5.91 45.05
C LEU A 179 -12.97 5.79 45.88
N GLU A 180 -13.02 6.38 47.07
CA GLU A 180 -14.27 6.48 47.84
C GLU A 180 -15.23 7.46 47.15
N THR A 181 -14.74 8.63 46.73
CA THR A 181 -15.55 9.70 46.13
C THR A 181 -16.20 9.30 44.78
N ILE A 182 -15.53 8.50 43.95
CA ILE A 182 -16.13 7.93 42.72
C ILE A 182 -16.89 6.61 42.97
N ARG A 183 -17.09 6.24 44.25
CA ARG A 183 -17.80 5.03 44.70
C ARG A 183 -17.14 3.71 44.24
N TRP A 184 -15.86 3.74 43.91
CA TRP A 184 -15.11 2.55 43.52
C TRP A 184 -15.02 1.53 44.65
N ASN A 185 -14.85 1.96 45.90
CA ASN A 185 -14.82 1.07 47.07
C ASN A 185 -16.12 0.25 47.23
N ALA A 186 -17.27 0.78 46.81
CA ALA A 186 -18.54 0.04 46.79
C ALA A 186 -18.63 -0.99 45.65
N SER A 187 -17.87 -0.79 44.57
CA SER A 187 -17.73 -1.72 43.44
C SER A 187 -16.60 -2.74 43.59
N TRP A 188 -15.75 -2.60 44.61
CA TRP A 188 -14.61 -3.47 44.85
C TRP A 188 -15.07 -4.93 45.05
N SER A 189 -14.57 -5.83 44.20
CA SER A 189 -14.96 -7.25 44.12
C SER A 189 -16.44 -7.56 43.81
N SER A 190 -17.26 -6.55 43.45
CA SER A 190 -18.62 -6.78 42.94
C SER A 190 -18.65 -7.11 41.44
N VAL A 191 -17.60 -6.71 40.71
CA VAL A 191 -17.43 -6.99 39.27
C VAL A 191 -16.90 -8.40 39.09
N ALA A 192 -17.67 -9.25 38.41
CA ALA A 192 -17.18 -10.51 37.87
C ALA A 192 -16.41 -10.22 36.57
N PRO A 193 -15.08 -10.48 36.49
CA PRO A 193 -14.29 -10.11 35.32
C PRO A 193 -14.45 -11.15 34.21
N ILE A 194 -15.60 -11.11 33.52
CA ILE A 194 -15.96 -12.05 32.46
C ILE A 194 -15.22 -11.76 31.13
N GLY A 195 -14.61 -10.58 31.00
CA GLY A 195 -13.72 -10.23 29.89
C GLY A 195 -12.39 -9.62 30.32
N SER A 196 -11.80 -8.86 29.40
CA SER A 196 -10.53 -8.14 29.55
C SER A 196 -10.59 -6.83 28.76
N ALA A 197 -9.87 -5.80 29.22
CA ALA A 197 -9.78 -4.52 28.52
C ALA A 197 -8.32 -4.13 28.21
N ARG A 198 -8.13 -3.39 27.11
CA ARG A 198 -6.87 -2.72 26.76
C ARG A 198 -7.02 -1.21 26.82
N ILE A 199 -6.18 -0.55 27.60
CA ILE A 199 -6.09 0.91 27.66
C ILE A 199 -4.82 1.33 26.92
N ALA A 200 -4.96 1.98 25.77
CA ALA A 200 -3.84 2.65 25.11
C ALA A 200 -3.61 4.01 25.78
N VAL A 201 -2.43 4.19 26.38
CA VAL A 201 -2.03 5.42 27.07
C VAL A 201 -1.10 6.19 26.14
N LEU A 202 -1.63 7.26 25.56
CA LEU A 202 -0.95 8.16 24.64
C LEU A 202 -0.32 9.30 25.44
N ASP A 203 0.96 9.12 25.81
CA ASP A 203 1.64 9.97 26.79
C ASP A 203 3.18 9.89 26.62
N THR A 204 3.97 10.08 27.69
CA THR A 204 5.44 10.04 27.71
C THR A 204 6.06 8.64 27.71
N GLY A 205 5.22 7.58 27.70
CA GLY A 205 5.60 6.17 27.88
C GLY A 205 4.98 5.59 29.16
N VAL A 206 5.03 4.26 29.35
CA VAL A 206 4.53 3.61 30.59
C VAL A 206 5.48 2.53 31.08
N SER A 207 6.07 2.75 32.25
CA SER A 207 6.80 1.73 33.00
C SER A 207 5.84 0.70 33.61
N SER A 208 6.32 -0.53 33.83
CA SER A 208 5.62 -1.50 34.70
C SER A 208 5.59 -1.11 36.18
N ALA A 209 6.29 -0.04 36.57
CA ALA A 209 6.40 0.47 37.95
C ALA A 209 6.76 -0.61 38.99
N GLY A 210 7.66 -1.54 38.65
CA GLY A 210 8.03 -2.67 39.52
C GLY A 210 7.10 -3.89 39.45
N GLY A 211 6.26 -3.96 38.40
CA GLY A 211 5.26 -5.01 38.20
C GLY A 211 3.86 -4.66 38.72
N GLU A 212 3.62 -3.39 39.03
CA GLU A 212 2.33 -2.84 39.47
C GLU A 212 1.35 -2.62 38.30
N ILE A 213 1.88 -2.44 37.08
CA ILE A 213 1.10 -2.19 35.87
C ILE A 213 1.33 -3.32 34.87
N SER A 214 0.24 -3.88 34.34
CA SER A 214 0.25 -4.92 33.30
C SER A 214 0.54 -4.31 31.92
N VAL A 215 1.81 -4.14 31.59
CA VAL A 215 2.27 -3.46 30.36
C VAL A 215 2.36 -4.41 29.16
N GLY A 216 1.44 -4.25 28.20
CA GLY A 216 1.29 -5.05 26.98
C GLY A 216 2.25 -4.67 25.84
N ALA A 217 1.79 -4.74 24.59
CA ALA A 217 2.54 -4.20 23.45
C ALA A 217 2.54 -2.66 23.47
N GLY A 218 3.52 -2.02 22.85
CA GLY A 218 3.61 -0.56 22.80
C GLY A 218 4.33 -0.03 21.57
N TRP A 219 4.21 1.27 21.34
CA TRP A 219 4.81 2.00 20.22
C TRP A 219 5.33 3.38 20.66
N SER A 220 6.30 3.94 19.92
CA SER A 220 6.88 5.27 20.18
C SER A 220 7.09 6.04 18.89
N ALA A 221 6.63 7.28 18.85
CA ALA A 221 6.91 8.22 17.76
C ALA A 221 8.41 8.56 17.64
N PHE A 222 9.14 8.49 18.75
CA PHE A 222 10.56 8.86 18.85
C PHE A 222 11.51 7.68 18.62
N GLY A 223 10.99 6.47 18.39
CA GLY A 223 11.78 5.25 18.20
C GLY A 223 12.48 4.74 19.47
N THR A 224 12.13 5.28 20.64
CA THR A 224 12.57 4.82 21.97
C THR A 224 11.73 3.65 22.47
N ASP A 225 12.15 2.99 23.56
CA ASP A 225 11.33 1.95 24.18
C ASP A 225 10.16 2.60 24.95
N PRO A 226 8.90 2.45 24.50
CA PRO A 226 7.75 3.08 25.15
C PRO A 226 7.38 2.43 26.49
N LYS A 227 7.99 1.29 26.83
CA LYS A 227 7.92 0.67 28.16
C LYS A 227 8.85 1.33 29.18
N THR A 228 9.65 2.30 28.73
CA THR A 228 10.36 3.23 29.59
C THR A 228 9.64 4.57 29.56
N ASP A 229 9.66 5.27 30.69
CA ASP A 229 9.02 6.56 30.86
C ASP A 229 9.98 7.47 31.65
N PRO A 230 10.90 8.18 30.96
CA PRO A 230 11.89 9.01 31.62
C PRO A 230 11.32 10.31 32.21
N ASN A 231 10.09 10.68 31.82
CA ASN A 231 9.36 11.82 32.37
C ASN A 231 8.58 11.43 33.63
N GLY A 232 7.83 10.32 33.56
CA GLY A 232 7.05 9.75 34.66
C GLY A 232 5.54 10.04 34.61
N HIS A 233 5.09 10.96 33.75
CA HIS A 233 3.67 11.34 33.64
C HIS A 233 2.80 10.19 33.13
N GLY A 234 3.20 9.53 32.03
CA GLY A 234 2.47 8.41 31.44
C GLY A 234 2.33 7.22 32.39
N THR A 235 3.36 6.90 33.17
CA THR A 235 3.29 5.87 34.24
C THR A 235 2.33 6.27 35.36
N TRP A 236 2.33 7.55 35.75
CA TRP A 236 1.45 8.05 36.80
C TRP A 236 -0.02 7.96 36.38
N VAL A 237 -0.39 8.42 35.19
CA VAL A 237 -1.79 8.28 34.69
C VAL A 237 -2.18 6.83 34.44
N ALA A 238 -1.28 5.99 33.93
CA ALA A 238 -1.53 4.55 33.75
C ALA A 238 -1.80 3.84 35.09
N SER A 239 -1.11 4.22 36.17
CA SER A 239 -1.34 3.64 37.49
C SER A 239 -2.72 3.96 38.06
N ILE A 240 -3.21 5.20 37.87
CA ILE A 240 -4.56 5.62 38.29
C ILE A 240 -5.62 4.82 37.51
N ALA A 241 -5.42 4.66 36.20
CA ALA A 241 -6.36 3.91 35.36
C ALA A 241 -6.36 2.40 35.65
N ALA A 242 -5.19 1.78 35.85
CA ALA A 242 -5.04 0.32 35.77
C ALA A 242 -3.84 -0.29 36.54
N ALA A 243 -3.39 0.30 37.66
CA ALA A 243 -2.54 -0.44 38.60
C ALA A 243 -3.29 -1.69 39.13
N ILE A 244 -2.57 -2.81 39.21
CA ILE A 244 -3.10 -4.13 39.58
C ILE A 244 -3.48 -4.11 41.06
N GLY A 245 -4.78 -4.21 41.36
CA GLY A 245 -5.25 -4.26 42.74
C GLY A 245 -5.07 -5.63 43.39
N ASN A 246 -5.11 -5.63 44.73
CA ASN A 246 -4.96 -6.80 45.60
C ASN A 246 -3.65 -7.57 45.41
N ASN A 247 -2.57 -6.84 45.12
CA ASN A 247 -1.22 -7.39 44.92
C ASN A 247 -0.30 -7.18 46.15
N SER A 248 -0.76 -6.40 47.14
CA SER A 248 -0.07 -6.04 48.39
C SER A 248 1.11 -5.08 48.24
N LYS A 249 1.07 -4.23 47.21
CA LYS A 249 2.08 -3.20 46.92
C LYS A 249 1.40 -1.92 46.41
N GLY A 250 2.19 -0.86 46.19
CA GLY A 250 1.78 0.33 45.45
C GLY A 250 0.41 0.93 45.81
N VAL A 251 -0.41 1.11 44.78
CA VAL A 251 -1.73 1.76 44.78
C VAL A 251 -2.70 0.92 43.95
N ALA A 252 -4.01 1.03 44.21
CA ALA A 252 -5.03 0.38 43.39
C ALA A 252 -5.44 1.27 42.20
N GLY A 253 -5.47 0.70 40.99
CA GLY A 253 -6.04 1.35 39.82
C GLY A 253 -7.54 1.17 39.73
N VAL A 254 -8.23 2.04 38.98
CA VAL A 254 -9.68 1.92 38.79
C VAL A 254 -10.05 0.59 38.12
N SER A 255 -9.35 0.23 37.05
CA SER A 255 -9.50 -1.06 36.36
C SER A 255 -8.53 -2.09 36.94
N TYR A 256 -8.74 -2.43 38.22
CA TYR A 256 -7.84 -3.23 39.06
C TYR A 256 -7.60 -4.68 38.63
N THR A 257 -8.34 -5.17 37.63
CA THR A 257 -8.31 -6.57 37.18
C THR A 257 -8.43 -6.66 35.67
N ASN A 258 -7.98 -7.78 35.08
CA ASN A 258 -8.06 -8.13 33.64
C ASN A 258 -7.75 -6.99 32.63
N THR A 259 -6.92 -6.02 33.01
CA THR A 259 -6.56 -4.87 32.16
C THR A 259 -5.12 -5.00 31.68
N SER A 260 -4.88 -4.64 30.42
CA SER A 260 -3.54 -4.47 29.86
C SER A 260 -3.36 -3.04 29.37
N VAL A 261 -2.32 -2.37 29.87
CA VAL A 261 -1.94 -1.03 29.40
C VAL A 261 -1.04 -1.17 28.19
N LEU A 262 -1.39 -0.50 27.09
CA LEU A 262 -0.56 -0.39 25.89
C LEU A 262 0.14 0.98 25.93
N PRO A 263 1.46 1.05 26.19
CA PRO A 263 2.18 2.32 26.14
C PRO A 263 2.33 2.82 24.70
N VAL A 264 1.83 4.03 24.46
CA VAL A 264 1.94 4.71 23.16
C VAL A 264 2.63 6.04 23.41
N GLN A 265 3.95 6.08 23.19
CA GLN A 265 4.75 7.26 23.48
C GLN A 265 4.62 8.28 22.35
N VAL A 266 3.84 9.33 22.61
CA VAL A 266 3.56 10.45 21.70
C VAL A 266 4.11 11.78 22.23
N LEU A 267 4.52 11.82 23.50
CA LEU A 267 5.20 12.94 24.14
C LEU A 267 6.66 12.57 24.46
N ASP A 268 7.54 13.56 24.38
CA ASP A 268 8.98 13.43 24.63
C ASP A 268 9.32 13.44 26.14
N VAL A 269 10.62 13.51 26.47
CA VAL A 269 11.08 13.55 27.86
C VAL A 269 10.62 14.80 28.64
N ASN A 270 10.28 15.89 27.95
CA ASN A 270 9.77 17.13 28.54
C ASN A 270 8.24 17.13 28.67
N GLY A 271 7.56 16.17 28.04
CA GLY A 271 6.10 16.14 27.93
C GLY A 271 5.57 16.88 26.69
N GLU A 272 6.41 17.18 25.71
CA GLU A 272 6.03 17.88 24.47
C GLU A 272 5.89 16.88 23.30
N GLY A 273 4.93 17.10 22.42
CA GLY A 273 4.68 16.26 21.24
C GLY A 273 3.86 16.99 20.18
N GLN A 274 3.78 16.42 18.98
CA GLN A 274 3.05 17.03 17.85
C GLN A 274 1.79 16.23 17.52
N ASP A 275 0.79 16.88 16.92
CA ASP A 275 -0.43 16.21 16.45
C ASP A 275 -0.14 15.00 15.55
N SER A 276 0.91 15.04 14.72
CA SER A 276 1.33 13.90 13.88
C SER A 276 1.66 12.65 14.69
N ASP A 277 2.24 12.85 15.86
CA ASP A 277 2.73 11.81 16.76
C ASP A 277 1.54 11.24 17.55
N VAL A 278 0.64 12.12 18.00
CA VAL A 278 -0.65 11.75 18.62
C VAL A 278 -1.54 10.98 17.64
N ILE A 279 -1.74 11.48 16.41
CA ILE A 279 -2.49 10.81 15.34
C ILE A 279 -1.93 9.42 15.08
N SER A 280 -0.60 9.31 14.90
CA SER A 280 0.06 8.01 14.68
C SER A 280 -0.16 7.05 15.85
N GLY A 281 -0.15 7.57 17.09
CA GLY A 281 -0.50 6.81 18.29
C GLY A 281 -1.95 6.33 18.33
N VAL A 282 -2.91 7.16 17.91
CA VAL A 282 -4.34 6.81 17.82
C VAL A 282 -4.54 5.69 16.79
N LEU A 283 -3.94 5.83 15.60
CA LEU A 283 -3.98 4.81 14.56
C LEU A 283 -3.37 3.48 15.05
N TRP A 284 -2.21 3.53 15.71
CA TRP A 284 -1.58 2.34 16.28
C TRP A 284 -2.46 1.66 17.35
N ALA A 285 -3.14 2.44 18.20
CA ALA A 285 -4.07 1.93 19.19
C ALA A 285 -5.29 1.23 18.56
N VAL A 286 -5.80 1.75 17.43
CA VAL A 286 -6.86 1.11 16.63
C VAL A 286 -6.41 -0.22 16.02
N GLU A 287 -5.20 -0.25 15.45
CA GLU A 287 -4.61 -1.48 14.89
C GLU A 287 -4.41 -2.55 15.97
N ASN A 288 -3.97 -2.15 17.16
CA ASN A 288 -3.74 -3.03 18.32
C ASN A 288 -5.01 -3.28 19.15
N LYS A 289 -6.17 -2.83 18.65
CA LYS A 289 -7.52 -3.08 19.19
C LYS A 289 -7.67 -2.66 20.65
N ALA A 290 -7.17 -1.48 21.01
CA ALA A 290 -7.46 -0.87 22.30
C ALA A 290 -8.99 -0.77 22.52
N ASP A 291 -9.45 -0.99 23.75
CA ASP A 291 -10.86 -0.80 24.13
C ASP A 291 -11.09 0.65 24.60
N VAL A 292 -10.05 1.26 25.18
CA VAL A 292 -10.01 2.66 25.62
C VAL A 292 -8.72 3.32 25.14
N ILE A 293 -8.80 4.56 24.67
CA ILE A 293 -7.67 5.46 24.43
C ILE A 293 -7.70 6.55 25.50
N LEU A 294 -6.59 6.72 26.22
CA LEU A 294 -6.36 7.79 27.19
C LEU A 294 -5.31 8.76 26.62
N MET A 295 -5.72 10.02 26.41
CA MET A 295 -4.86 11.13 26.01
C MET A 295 -4.83 12.16 27.14
N ALA A 296 -3.90 12.01 28.08
CA ALA A 296 -3.78 12.89 29.24
C ALA A 296 -2.99 14.19 28.93
N LEU A 297 -3.29 14.78 27.77
CA LEU A 297 -2.64 15.93 27.15
C LEU A 297 -3.69 16.90 26.59
N SER A 298 -3.31 18.17 26.38
CA SER A 298 -4.23 19.22 25.92
C SER A 298 -3.50 20.36 25.20
N ASN A 299 -4.06 20.85 24.09
CA ASN A 299 -3.55 21.95 23.27
C ASN A 299 -4.72 22.87 22.81
N PRO A 300 -4.63 24.22 22.86
CA PRO A 300 -5.69 25.09 22.33
C PRO A 300 -5.94 25.02 20.82
N GLY A 301 -5.09 24.38 20.01
CA GLY A 301 -5.27 24.26 18.55
C GLY A 301 -6.16 23.08 18.15
N TYR A 302 -7.20 23.33 17.35
CA TYR A 302 -7.98 22.28 16.67
C TYR A 302 -7.22 21.70 15.47
N SER A 303 -7.39 20.40 15.23
CA SER A 303 -6.70 19.66 14.17
C SER A 303 -7.65 18.66 13.50
N GLN A 304 -8.12 18.96 12.30
CA GLN A 304 -9.04 18.08 11.55
C GLN A 304 -8.47 16.66 11.41
N SER A 305 -7.17 16.51 11.19
CA SER A 305 -6.54 15.19 11.04
C SER A 305 -6.49 14.40 12.36
N LEU A 306 -6.55 15.06 13.52
CA LEU A 306 -6.74 14.41 14.81
C LEU A 306 -8.20 13.98 15.00
N GLN A 307 -9.15 14.84 14.64
CA GLN A 307 -10.57 14.49 14.60
C GLN A 307 -10.84 13.26 13.69
N ASP A 308 -10.25 13.21 12.50
CA ASP A 308 -10.38 12.09 11.56
C ASP A 308 -9.84 10.77 12.16
N ALA A 309 -8.76 10.83 12.96
CA ALA A 309 -8.20 9.67 13.65
C ALA A 309 -9.08 9.23 14.84
N ILE A 310 -9.65 10.17 15.58
CA ILE A 310 -10.62 9.93 16.67
C ILE A 310 -11.91 9.32 16.11
N ASP A 311 -12.38 9.79 14.95
CA ASP A 311 -13.52 9.24 14.21
C ASP A 311 -13.30 7.76 13.85
N LEU A 312 -12.10 7.42 13.37
CA LEU A 312 -11.72 6.04 13.09
C LEU A 312 -11.67 5.18 14.37
N ALA A 313 -11.17 5.73 15.48
CA ALA A 313 -11.17 5.03 16.77
C ALA A 313 -12.59 4.78 17.28
N TRP A 314 -13.47 5.77 17.23
CA TRP A 314 -14.87 5.63 17.60
C TRP A 314 -15.60 4.61 16.72
N ALA A 315 -15.37 4.62 15.40
CA ALA A 315 -15.93 3.65 14.47
C ALA A 315 -15.44 2.21 14.71
N ASN A 316 -14.27 2.03 15.35
CA ASN A 316 -13.78 0.72 15.80
C ASN A 316 -14.29 0.32 17.21
N GLY A 317 -15.22 1.07 17.79
CA GLY A 317 -15.83 0.76 19.09
C GLY A 317 -14.98 1.15 20.30
N ILE A 318 -13.97 2.01 20.11
CA ILE A 318 -13.05 2.45 21.16
C ILE A 318 -13.64 3.64 21.91
N VAL A 319 -13.52 3.66 23.24
CA VAL A 319 -13.83 4.86 24.05
C VAL A 319 -12.61 5.77 24.10
N VAL A 320 -12.76 7.02 23.67
CA VAL A 320 -11.66 8.00 23.67
C VAL A 320 -11.86 8.98 24.84
N VAL A 321 -10.84 9.14 25.69
CA VAL A 321 -10.89 9.96 26.91
C VAL A 321 -9.70 10.91 26.94
N ALA A 322 -9.93 12.19 27.25
CA ALA A 322 -8.87 13.20 27.28
C ALA A 322 -8.99 14.19 28.45
N ALA A 323 -7.86 14.80 28.82
CA ALA A 323 -7.80 15.82 29.85
C ALA A 323 -8.29 17.18 29.33
N ALA A 324 -9.17 17.88 30.07
CA ALA A 324 -9.71 19.17 29.62
C ALA A 324 -8.68 20.32 29.55
N GLY A 325 -7.52 20.16 30.20
CA GLY A 325 -6.47 21.17 30.31
C GLY A 325 -6.49 21.92 31.65
N ASN A 326 -5.42 22.67 31.93
CA ASN A 326 -5.09 23.18 33.26
C ASN A 326 -4.91 24.72 33.30
N GLU A 327 -5.62 25.43 32.41
CA GLU A 327 -5.46 26.88 32.18
C GLU A 327 -6.57 27.73 32.84
N ALA A 328 -7.44 27.13 33.66
CA ALA A 328 -8.61 27.75 34.28
C ALA A 328 -9.58 28.42 33.27
N SER A 329 -9.71 27.82 32.08
CA SER A 329 -10.37 28.42 30.91
C SER A 329 -11.65 27.70 30.49
N SER A 330 -12.63 28.44 29.95
CA SER A 330 -13.79 27.88 29.24
C SER A 330 -13.56 27.71 27.73
N THR A 331 -12.41 28.18 27.21
CA THR A 331 -12.00 27.96 25.82
C THR A 331 -11.65 26.48 25.65
N PRO A 332 -12.24 25.78 24.67
CA PRO A 332 -11.92 24.38 24.38
C PRO A 332 -10.43 24.18 24.11
N THR A 333 -9.89 23.06 24.62
CA THR A 333 -8.59 22.51 24.23
C THR A 333 -8.80 21.12 23.67
N PHE A 334 -7.89 20.67 22.82
CA PHE A 334 -7.98 19.44 22.05
C PHE A 334 -6.89 18.46 22.54
N PRO A 335 -7.17 17.15 22.61
CA PRO A 335 -8.34 16.48 22.04
C PRO A 335 -9.62 16.46 22.90
N ALA A 336 -9.65 17.03 24.10
CA ALA A 336 -10.86 17.01 24.94
C ALA A 336 -12.09 17.71 24.32
N GLY A 337 -11.87 18.71 23.46
CA GLY A 337 -12.88 19.40 22.68
C GLY A 337 -13.25 18.73 21.36
N ASP A 338 -12.58 17.66 20.93
CA ASP A 338 -12.93 16.95 19.70
C ASP A 338 -14.26 16.19 19.86
N ALA A 339 -14.98 16.01 18.75
CA ALA A 339 -16.15 15.14 18.71
C ALA A 339 -15.74 13.69 19.01
N LYS A 340 -16.64 12.93 19.65
CA LYS A 340 -16.45 11.56 20.13
C LYS A 340 -15.43 11.38 21.27
N VAL A 341 -14.87 12.47 21.82
CA VAL A 341 -13.99 12.42 23.00
C VAL A 341 -14.75 12.71 24.29
N VAL A 342 -14.49 11.91 25.32
CA VAL A 342 -14.87 12.17 26.70
C VAL A 342 -13.82 13.10 27.32
N GLY A 343 -13.99 14.40 27.13
CA GLY A 343 -13.17 15.42 27.78
C GLY A 343 -13.51 15.54 29.27
N VAL A 344 -12.48 15.50 30.14
CA VAL A 344 -12.67 15.36 31.60
C VAL A 344 -12.10 16.54 32.39
N ALA A 345 -12.96 17.21 33.15
CA ALA A 345 -12.61 18.26 34.11
C ALA A 345 -12.20 17.68 35.49
N ALA A 346 -11.43 18.44 36.26
CA ALA A 346 -10.91 18.02 37.56
C ALA A 346 -11.73 18.59 38.73
N THR A 347 -12.14 17.72 39.67
CA THR A 347 -12.73 18.13 40.96
C THR A 347 -11.79 17.90 42.14
N ASP A 348 -12.02 18.64 43.21
CA ASP A 348 -11.37 18.46 44.51
C ASP A 348 -12.16 17.52 45.45
N GLN A 349 -11.71 17.41 46.71
CA GLN A 349 -12.32 16.60 47.77
C GLN A 349 -13.74 17.06 48.17
N ALA A 350 -14.14 18.27 47.80
CA ALA A 350 -15.43 18.88 48.15
C ALA A 350 -16.41 18.91 46.97
N ASP A 351 -16.12 18.18 45.89
CA ASP A 351 -16.87 18.21 44.62
C ASP A 351 -16.94 19.59 43.94
N ALA A 352 -16.01 20.49 44.29
CA ALA A 352 -15.82 21.74 43.58
C ALA A 352 -14.90 21.52 42.37
N LEU A 353 -15.09 22.32 41.31
CA LEU A 353 -14.14 22.39 40.20
C LEU A 353 -12.79 22.86 40.73
N TRP A 354 -11.72 22.13 40.42
CA TRP A 354 -10.36 22.54 40.76
C TRP A 354 -10.04 23.87 40.08
N ALA A 355 -9.46 24.82 40.81
CA ALA A 355 -9.26 26.20 40.35
C ALA A 355 -8.42 26.36 39.07
N SER A 356 -7.63 25.36 38.70
CA SER A 356 -6.87 25.33 37.44
C SER A 356 -7.53 24.51 36.33
N SER A 357 -8.58 23.73 36.61
CA SER A 357 -9.26 22.93 35.58
C SER A 357 -9.88 23.84 34.53
N ASN A 358 -9.69 23.49 33.26
CA ASN A 358 -10.58 23.99 32.21
C ASN A 358 -12.00 23.42 32.39
N TYR A 359 -12.95 24.11 31.76
CA TYR A 359 -14.38 23.86 31.84
C TYR A 359 -15.08 24.27 30.52
N GLY A 360 -16.42 24.33 30.51
CA GLY A 360 -17.19 24.71 29.34
C GLY A 360 -17.34 23.57 28.33
N LYS A 361 -17.33 23.89 27.03
CA LYS A 361 -17.76 22.97 25.95
C LYS A 361 -16.91 21.70 25.79
N ALA A 362 -15.66 21.69 26.30
CA ALA A 362 -14.77 20.52 26.30
C ALA A 362 -14.90 19.64 27.56
N ALA A 363 -15.65 20.06 28.59
CA ALA A 363 -15.88 19.27 29.80
C ALA A 363 -17.16 18.44 29.65
N PHE A 364 -17.05 17.19 29.18
CA PHE A 364 -18.18 16.27 29.06
C PHE A 364 -18.52 15.60 30.41
N LEU A 365 -17.51 15.32 31.23
CA LEU A 365 -17.62 14.71 32.54
C LEU A 365 -16.56 15.33 33.47
N ALA A 366 -16.66 15.09 34.77
CA ALA A 366 -15.60 15.38 35.72
C ALA A 366 -15.18 14.16 36.55
N ALA A 367 -13.97 14.20 37.12
CA ALA A 367 -13.48 13.22 38.08
C ALA A 367 -12.45 13.87 39.02
N PRO A 368 -12.16 13.27 40.19
CA PRO A 368 -11.12 13.76 41.09
C PRO A 368 -9.80 14.04 40.37
N GLY A 369 -9.22 15.21 40.63
CA GLY A 369 -7.97 15.65 40.00
C GLY A 369 -7.04 16.44 40.92
N VAL A 370 -7.33 16.47 42.23
CA VAL A 370 -6.53 17.21 43.23
C VAL A 370 -5.88 16.26 44.22
N SER A 371 -4.55 16.32 44.36
CA SER A 371 -3.75 15.46 45.24
C SER A 371 -4.05 13.97 45.03
N ILE A 372 -3.90 13.53 43.77
CA ILE A 372 -4.18 12.15 43.35
C ILE A 372 -2.89 11.33 43.41
N SER A 373 -2.92 10.29 44.23
CA SER A 373 -1.82 9.32 44.39
C SER A 373 -1.79 8.33 43.22
N GLY A 374 -0.64 8.26 42.56
CA GLY A 374 -0.29 7.28 41.52
C GLY A 374 1.19 6.86 41.64
N LEU A 375 1.72 6.15 40.67
CA LEU A 375 3.08 5.57 40.70
C LEU A 375 4.04 6.27 39.74
N ARG A 376 5.29 6.37 40.16
CA ARG A 376 6.43 6.72 39.31
C ARG A 376 7.02 5.48 38.61
N PRO A 377 7.86 5.66 37.58
CA PRO A 377 8.54 4.58 36.88
C PRO A 377 9.34 3.61 37.75
N ASP A 378 9.80 4.06 38.92
CA ASP A 378 10.55 3.29 39.93
C ASP A 378 9.65 2.57 40.97
N GLY A 379 8.32 2.70 40.86
CA GLY A 379 7.34 2.14 41.80
C GLY A 379 7.09 3.01 43.04
N SER A 380 7.72 4.19 43.17
CA SER A 380 7.42 5.10 44.27
C SER A 380 6.10 5.85 44.07
N VAL A 381 5.37 6.13 45.16
CA VAL A 381 4.10 6.85 45.10
C VAL A 381 4.32 8.35 44.92
N LEU A 382 3.59 8.96 43.98
CA LEU A 382 3.53 10.39 43.73
C LEU A 382 2.09 10.87 43.86
N SER A 383 1.86 11.86 44.72
CA SER A 383 0.61 12.62 44.76
C SER A 383 0.80 13.96 44.06
N THR A 384 -0.04 14.26 43.06
CA THR A 384 -0.05 15.55 42.34
C THR A 384 -1.46 15.84 41.78
N SER A 385 -1.66 17.02 41.19
CA SER A 385 -2.95 17.51 40.70
C SER A 385 -2.91 17.78 39.19
N GLY A 386 -4.02 17.52 38.50
CA GLY A 386 -4.17 17.74 37.06
C GLY A 386 -5.40 17.06 36.47
N THR A 387 -5.96 17.63 35.40
CA THR A 387 -7.03 16.98 34.60
C THR A 387 -6.56 15.64 33.98
N SER A 388 -5.26 15.43 33.86
CA SER A 388 -4.60 14.16 33.53
C SER A 388 -4.98 12.99 34.47
N ALA A 389 -5.13 13.25 35.76
CA ALA A 389 -5.62 12.23 36.70
C ALA A 389 -7.11 11.96 36.49
N SER A 390 -7.89 13.01 36.28
CA SER A 390 -9.33 12.93 36.07
C SER A 390 -9.69 12.09 34.84
N SER A 391 -9.00 12.31 33.72
CA SER A 391 -9.16 11.50 32.51
C SER A 391 -8.73 10.04 32.73
N ALA A 392 -7.68 9.78 33.52
CA ALA A 392 -7.27 8.42 33.89
C ALA A 392 -8.34 7.67 34.72
N PHE A 393 -9.01 8.33 35.67
CA PHE A 393 -10.13 7.72 36.41
C PHE A 393 -11.27 7.28 35.47
N VAL A 394 -11.62 8.13 34.49
CA VAL A 394 -12.69 7.86 33.53
C VAL A 394 -12.30 6.76 32.53
N ALA A 395 -11.05 6.75 32.04
CA ALA A 395 -10.53 5.69 31.18
C ALA A 395 -10.53 4.33 31.90
N GLY A 396 -10.11 4.29 33.17
CA GLY A 396 -10.18 3.07 33.97
C GLY A 396 -11.61 2.59 34.24
N ALA A 397 -12.57 3.50 34.43
CA ALA A 397 -13.99 3.16 34.59
C ALA A 397 -14.60 2.60 33.30
N ALA A 398 -14.26 3.17 32.14
CA ALA A 398 -14.65 2.64 30.82
C ALA A 398 -14.10 1.22 30.60
N ALA A 399 -12.83 0.97 30.95
CA ALA A 399 -12.23 -0.35 30.90
C ALA A 399 -12.90 -1.35 31.86
N LEU A 400 -13.25 -0.92 33.08
CA LEU A 400 -13.92 -1.77 34.06
C LEU A 400 -15.34 -2.16 33.61
N LEU A 401 -16.08 -1.24 32.97
CA LEU A 401 -17.36 -1.55 32.31
C LEU A 401 -17.19 -2.58 31.19
N LYS A 402 -16.14 -2.46 30.36
CA LYS A 402 -15.84 -3.41 29.28
C LYS A 402 -15.44 -4.80 29.79
N ILE A 403 -14.82 -4.88 30.98
CA ILE A 403 -14.50 -6.14 31.67
C ILE A 403 -15.75 -6.78 32.28
N ALA A 404 -16.67 -5.97 32.82
CA ALA A 404 -17.93 -6.41 33.40
C ALA A 404 -18.91 -6.91 32.32
N ASP A 405 -18.94 -6.27 31.15
CA ASP A 405 -19.72 -6.67 29.99
C ASP A 405 -18.96 -6.36 28.68
N PRO A 406 -18.31 -7.38 28.06
CA PRO A 406 -17.58 -7.21 26.81
C PRO A 406 -18.44 -6.84 25.61
N SER A 407 -19.77 -7.02 25.69
CA SER A 407 -20.70 -6.71 24.58
C SER A 407 -20.99 -5.22 24.43
N LEU A 408 -20.69 -4.41 25.44
CA LEU A 408 -20.96 -2.97 25.41
C LEU A 408 -20.18 -2.27 24.28
N THR A 409 -20.88 -1.43 23.53
CA THR A 409 -20.29 -0.46 22.60
C THR A 409 -19.73 0.73 23.36
N ASN A 410 -18.83 1.48 22.72
CA ASN A 410 -18.33 2.74 23.26
C ASN A 410 -19.46 3.73 23.56
N GLY A 411 -20.46 3.84 22.68
CA GLY A 411 -21.64 4.68 22.91
C GLY A 411 -22.40 4.32 24.19
N VAL A 412 -22.63 3.03 24.47
CA VAL A 412 -23.30 2.61 25.73
C VAL A 412 -22.42 2.89 26.95
N ILE A 413 -21.11 2.63 26.88
CA ILE A 413 -20.18 2.91 27.98
C ILE A 413 -20.19 4.40 28.32
N VAL A 414 -20.06 5.28 27.33
CA VAL A 414 -20.13 6.73 27.53
C VAL A 414 -21.49 7.17 28.09
N GLY A 415 -22.58 6.59 27.61
CA GLY A 415 -23.93 6.85 28.12
C GLY A 415 -24.10 6.48 29.60
N ARG A 416 -23.61 5.30 30.02
CA ARG A 416 -23.64 4.87 31.42
C ARG A 416 -22.76 5.74 32.31
N LEU A 417 -21.56 6.13 31.86
CA LEU A 417 -20.68 7.05 32.60
C LEU A 417 -21.32 8.43 32.79
N ALA A 418 -22.01 8.94 31.76
CA ALA A 418 -22.64 10.26 31.77
C ALA A 418 -23.92 10.33 32.61
N ARG A 419 -24.91 9.44 32.37
CA ARG A 419 -26.22 9.48 33.04
C ARG A 419 -26.14 9.23 34.55
N ASN A 420 -25.14 8.47 35.00
CA ASN A 420 -25.02 8.01 36.38
C ASN A 420 -24.10 8.86 37.26
N ALA A 421 -23.50 9.91 36.70
CA ALA A 421 -22.63 10.84 37.39
C ALA A 421 -23.31 11.47 38.62
N ASP A 422 -22.53 11.74 39.66
CA ASP A 422 -22.96 12.54 40.80
C ASP A 422 -22.91 14.03 40.47
N VAL A 423 -23.83 14.80 41.08
CA VAL A 423 -23.85 16.26 40.96
C VAL A 423 -22.59 16.84 41.62
N ALA A 424 -21.74 17.48 40.83
CA ALA A 424 -20.55 18.21 41.26
C ALA A 424 -20.44 19.49 40.42
N GLY A 425 -20.15 20.65 41.03
CA GLY A 425 -20.18 21.94 40.34
C GLY A 425 -21.49 22.26 39.59
N SER A 426 -21.41 23.16 38.60
CA SER A 426 -22.46 23.37 37.59
C SER A 426 -22.22 22.53 36.33
N GLN A 427 -23.24 22.39 35.48
CA GLN A 427 -23.11 21.72 34.17
C GLN A 427 -22.04 22.36 33.27
N GLU A 428 -21.82 23.67 33.37
CA GLU A 428 -20.74 24.36 32.65
C GLU A 428 -19.35 24.01 33.22
N GLN A 429 -19.26 23.67 34.51
CA GLN A 429 -18.00 23.31 35.17
C GLN A 429 -17.61 21.84 34.93
N THR A 430 -18.59 20.91 34.97
CA THR A 430 -18.34 19.46 35.06
C THR A 430 -19.08 18.62 34.01
N GLY A 431 -19.78 19.26 33.08
CA GLY A 431 -20.59 18.58 32.06
C GLY A 431 -21.74 17.81 32.69
N ASN A 432 -21.71 16.49 32.57
CA ASN A 432 -22.74 15.62 33.17
C ASN A 432 -22.57 15.43 34.70
N GLY A 433 -21.44 15.84 35.29
CA GLY A 433 -21.15 15.71 36.71
C GLY A 433 -19.90 14.88 36.99
N ARG A 434 -19.67 14.48 38.25
CA ARG A 434 -18.54 13.65 38.66
C ARG A 434 -18.81 12.16 38.43
N LEU A 435 -17.84 11.44 37.88
CA LEU A 435 -17.82 9.99 37.76
C LEU A 435 -18.32 9.26 39.04
N ASN A 436 -19.27 8.33 38.86
CA ASN A 436 -19.74 7.39 39.88
C ASN A 436 -19.74 5.96 39.30
N ILE A 437 -18.79 5.14 39.74
CA ILE A 437 -18.53 3.81 39.18
C ILE A 437 -19.57 2.79 39.63
N GLU A 438 -20.01 2.85 40.89
CA GLU A 438 -21.05 1.98 41.45
C GLU A 438 -22.33 2.04 40.63
N ARG A 439 -22.81 3.25 40.30
CA ARG A 439 -24.02 3.43 39.49
C ARG A 439 -23.80 3.09 38.03
N ALA A 440 -22.66 3.46 37.44
CA ALA A 440 -22.37 3.12 36.04
C ALA A 440 -22.31 1.60 35.80
N LEU A 441 -21.81 0.82 36.76
CA LEU A 441 -21.83 -0.65 36.74
C LEU A 441 -23.21 -1.25 37.00
N ALA A 442 -24.04 -0.60 37.83
CA ALA A 442 -25.40 -1.04 38.13
C ALA A 442 -26.41 -0.69 37.01
N ASP A 443 -26.11 0.30 36.17
CA ASP A 443 -26.91 0.67 35.01
C ASP A 443 -26.85 -0.41 33.93
N VAL A 444 -28.01 -0.94 33.54
CA VAL A 444 -28.20 -1.95 32.49
C VAL A 444 -28.70 -1.36 31.18
N SER A 445 -28.81 -0.04 31.07
CA SER A 445 -29.24 0.66 29.85
C SER A 445 -28.33 0.38 28.66
N LEU A 446 -28.93 0.34 27.48
CA LEU A 446 -28.25 0.19 26.18
C LEU A 446 -28.40 1.46 25.32
N GLU A 447 -28.75 2.59 25.94
CA GLU A 447 -28.85 3.88 25.25
C GLU A 447 -27.45 4.45 25.03
N GLU A 448 -27.06 4.57 23.76
CA GLU A 448 -25.78 5.14 23.33
C GLU A 448 -25.76 6.67 23.43
N VAL A 449 -24.60 7.22 23.82
CA VAL A 449 -24.33 8.66 23.84
C VAL A 449 -23.02 8.93 23.10
N VAL A 450 -23.04 9.89 22.18
CA VAL A 450 -21.89 10.29 21.38
C VAL A 450 -21.52 11.73 21.75
N PRO A 451 -20.32 12.01 22.31
CA PRO A 451 -19.86 13.38 22.52
C PRO A 451 -19.82 14.15 21.19
N VAL A 452 -20.44 15.33 21.13
CA VAL A 452 -20.59 16.13 19.89
C VAL A 452 -19.37 17.02 19.60
N GLY A 453 -18.47 17.18 20.59
CA GLY A 453 -17.33 18.09 20.48
C GLY A 453 -17.72 19.56 20.60
N ALA A 454 -16.71 20.41 20.77
CA ALA A 454 -16.81 21.86 20.76
C ALA A 454 -16.57 22.40 19.34
N PRO A 455 -16.75 23.72 19.09
CA PRO A 455 -16.48 24.28 17.77
C PRO A 455 -15.01 24.06 17.36
N PRO A 456 -14.73 23.69 16.09
CA PRO A 456 -15.60 23.86 14.92
C PRO A 456 -16.60 22.71 14.63
N GLU A 457 -16.44 21.53 15.23
CA GLU A 457 -17.21 20.33 14.86
C GLU A 457 -18.64 20.30 15.43
N GLY A 458 -18.91 21.08 16.48
CA GLY A 458 -20.23 21.12 17.11
C GLY A 458 -20.40 22.25 18.11
N ASP A 459 -21.54 22.28 18.79
CA ASP A 459 -21.87 23.34 19.76
C ASP A 459 -21.50 23.00 21.22
N GLY A 460 -20.85 21.85 21.46
CA GLY A 460 -20.60 21.31 22.80
C GLY A 460 -21.72 20.39 23.28
N GLY A 461 -21.35 19.18 23.71
CA GLY A 461 -22.24 18.21 24.38
C GLY A 461 -23.26 17.50 23.48
N PRO A 462 -23.66 16.30 23.89
CA PRO A 462 -25.06 16.12 24.27
C PRO A 462 -25.05 15.73 25.74
N PHE A 463 -25.14 16.75 26.59
CA PHE A 463 -25.28 16.53 28.02
C PHE A 463 -26.63 15.86 28.27
N VAL A 464 -26.59 14.63 28.79
CA VAL A 464 -27.78 13.89 29.23
C VAL A 464 -28.30 14.41 30.57
N GLY A 465 -27.47 15.16 31.31
CA GLY A 465 -27.85 15.92 32.49
C GLY A 465 -27.48 15.23 33.80
N PRO A 466 -27.24 15.99 34.88
CA PRO A 466 -26.89 15.44 36.19
C PRO A 466 -28.13 14.91 36.92
N TYR A 467 -28.23 13.60 37.10
CA TYR A 467 -29.36 12.95 37.78
C TYR A 467 -29.12 12.78 39.29
N ARG A 468 -30.16 13.06 40.11
CA ARG A 468 -30.09 12.95 41.57
C ARG A 468 -30.21 11.50 42.04
N ALA A 469 -29.41 11.13 43.03
CA ALA A 469 -29.53 9.89 43.77
C ALA A 469 -30.94 9.72 44.39
N ALA A 470 -31.55 8.55 44.21
CA ALA A 470 -32.86 8.24 44.76
C ALA A 470 -32.79 8.03 46.29
N SER A 471 -33.66 8.71 47.05
CA SER A 471 -33.93 8.35 48.45
C SER A 471 -35.16 7.45 48.53
N THR A 472 -34.98 6.24 49.07
CA THR A 472 -36.00 5.18 49.04
C THR A 472 -36.93 5.22 50.24
N ALA A 473 -38.22 5.50 50.01
CA ALA A 473 -39.28 5.04 50.91
C ALA A 473 -39.87 3.73 50.35
N THR A 474 -40.11 2.74 51.20
CA THR A 474 -40.66 1.44 50.80
C THR A 474 -42.19 1.49 50.75
N ILE A 475 -42.79 1.24 49.59
CA ILE A 475 -44.25 1.09 49.44
C ILE A 475 -44.61 -0.39 49.34
N THR A 476 -45.72 -0.76 49.99
CA THR A 476 -46.43 -2.02 49.72
C THR A 476 -47.92 -1.72 49.57
N GLY A 477 -48.53 -2.34 48.55
CA GLY A 477 -49.94 -2.17 48.24
C GLY A 477 -50.44 -3.34 47.37
N THR A 478 -51.73 -3.65 47.49
CA THR A 478 -52.42 -4.65 46.68
C THR A 478 -53.42 -3.97 45.75
N VAL A 479 -53.44 -4.40 44.49
CA VAL A 479 -54.40 -3.95 43.47
C VAL A 479 -55.51 -4.98 43.36
N THR A 480 -56.76 -4.53 43.34
CA THR A 480 -57.92 -5.37 43.02
C THR A 480 -58.68 -4.77 41.84
N SER A 481 -59.17 -5.62 40.93
CA SER A 481 -59.95 -5.24 39.76
C SER A 481 -61.36 -5.79 39.86
N SER A 482 -62.32 -5.13 39.20
CA SER A 482 -63.70 -5.62 39.11
C SER A 482 -64.34 -5.31 37.74
N ALA A 483 -65.07 -6.30 37.24
CA ALA A 483 -65.91 -6.33 36.03
C ALA A 483 -65.29 -6.85 34.71
N THR A 484 -66.16 -7.52 33.94
CA THR A 484 -65.89 -8.38 32.78
C THR A 484 -66.16 -7.68 31.44
N GLY A 485 -65.43 -8.08 30.39
CA GLY A 485 -65.85 -7.85 28.99
C GLY A 485 -64.94 -7.02 28.07
N LYS A 486 -63.70 -6.71 28.45
CA LYS A 486 -62.71 -6.02 27.58
C LYS A 486 -61.32 -6.70 27.62
N PRO A 487 -60.42 -6.41 26.66
CA PRO A 487 -59.09 -7.04 26.61
C PRO A 487 -58.26 -6.76 27.87
N PRO A 488 -57.42 -7.70 28.33
CA PRO A 488 -56.55 -7.47 29.49
C PRO A 488 -55.56 -6.33 29.23
N ILE A 489 -55.31 -5.49 30.25
CA ILE A 489 -54.11 -4.66 30.29
C ILE A 489 -52.98 -5.55 30.81
N ALA A 490 -52.02 -5.90 29.94
CA ALA A 490 -50.96 -6.85 30.29
C ALA A 490 -50.01 -6.34 31.38
N ASN A 491 -49.72 -5.03 31.36
CA ASN A 491 -48.91 -4.33 32.36
C ASN A 491 -49.52 -2.96 32.62
N ALA A 492 -49.77 -2.63 33.90
CA ALA A 492 -50.12 -1.29 34.35
C ALA A 492 -49.05 -0.84 35.36
N THR A 493 -48.27 0.18 35.00
CA THR A 493 -47.19 0.70 35.83
C THR A 493 -47.68 1.86 36.69
N VAL A 494 -47.40 1.77 37.98
CA VAL A 494 -47.72 2.78 38.99
C VAL A 494 -46.44 3.55 39.28
N LEU A 495 -46.21 4.62 38.51
CA LEU A 495 -45.00 5.44 38.64
C LEU A 495 -45.13 6.32 39.89
N CYS A 496 -44.21 6.15 40.84
CA CYS A 496 -44.05 7.11 41.94
C CYS A 496 -43.15 8.25 41.47
N VAL A 497 -43.70 9.47 41.40
CA VAL A 497 -43.00 10.62 40.82
C VAL A 497 -41.92 11.18 41.78
N THR A 498 -42.01 10.93 43.09
CA THR A 498 -41.04 11.38 44.10
C THR A 498 -40.99 10.46 45.32
N ASN A 499 -39.78 9.96 45.66
CA ASN A 499 -39.43 9.27 46.90
C ASN A 499 -40.20 7.97 47.23
N CYS A 500 -40.29 7.03 46.28
CA CYS A 500 -40.73 5.66 46.59
C CYS A 500 -39.97 4.60 45.77
N THR A 501 -39.97 3.35 46.25
CA THR A 501 -39.78 2.17 45.39
C THR A 501 -41.10 1.81 44.69
N GLU A 502 -41.06 1.49 43.40
CA GLU A 502 -42.25 1.05 42.67
C GLU A 502 -42.74 -0.32 43.16
N PRO A 503 -44.05 -0.50 43.40
CA PRO A 503 -44.61 -1.81 43.64
C PRO A 503 -44.60 -2.62 42.33
N ALA A 504 -44.05 -3.83 42.35
CA ALA A 504 -44.18 -4.76 41.23
C ALA A 504 -45.65 -5.22 41.10
N VAL A 505 -46.37 -4.67 40.12
CA VAL A 505 -47.77 -4.99 39.85
C VAL A 505 -47.85 -6.05 38.76
N THR A 506 -48.40 -7.23 39.10
CA THR A 506 -48.97 -8.15 38.12
C THR A 506 -50.48 -8.11 38.27
N THR A 507 -51.22 -7.87 37.18
CA THR A 507 -52.69 -7.86 37.20
C THR A 507 -53.26 -8.66 36.03
N ASN A 508 -54.25 -9.49 36.33
CA ASN A 508 -55.14 -10.10 35.36
C ASN A 508 -56.55 -9.56 35.63
N GLY A 509 -56.98 -8.53 34.89
CA GLY A 509 -58.35 -8.02 34.98
C GLY A 509 -58.50 -6.54 34.66
N THR A 510 -59.63 -6.20 34.04
CA THR A 510 -60.06 -4.83 33.70
C THR A 510 -60.99 -4.26 34.76
N GLY A 511 -61.02 -2.94 34.94
CA GLY A 511 -61.97 -2.27 35.83
C GLY A 511 -61.41 -1.00 36.46
N VAL A 512 -62.20 -0.30 37.29
CA VAL A 512 -61.71 0.80 38.12
C VAL A 512 -60.59 0.26 39.02
N TYR A 513 -59.38 0.81 38.87
CA TYR A 513 -58.21 0.30 39.58
C TYR A 513 -58.15 0.91 40.98
N SER A 514 -58.39 0.09 42.01
CA SER A 514 -58.23 0.50 43.41
C SER A 514 -56.83 0.12 43.92
N LEU A 515 -56.01 1.12 44.22
CA LEU A 515 -54.68 0.98 44.82
C LEU A 515 -54.72 1.39 46.30
N ALA A 516 -54.51 0.44 47.21
CA ALA A 516 -54.30 0.72 48.63
C ALA A 516 -52.83 1.09 48.89
N VAL A 517 -52.59 2.32 49.36
CA VAL A 517 -51.25 2.87 49.61
C VAL A 517 -51.04 3.04 51.12
N ASN A 518 -50.05 2.36 51.67
CA ASN A 518 -49.57 2.62 53.02
C ASN A 518 -48.37 3.58 52.96
N TYR A 519 -48.42 4.67 53.73
CA TYR A 519 -47.36 5.68 53.77
C TYR A 519 -46.87 5.97 55.20
N ALA A 520 -45.62 6.40 55.32
CA ALA A 520 -45.03 6.88 56.57
C ALA A 520 -44.17 8.13 56.28
N GLY A 521 -44.40 9.21 57.03
CA GLY A 521 -43.73 10.50 56.84
C GLY A 521 -44.56 11.54 56.10
N ASN A 522 -43.93 12.70 55.86
CA ASN A 522 -44.60 13.96 55.55
C ASN A 522 -44.65 14.26 54.03
N ALA A 523 -44.23 13.33 53.19
CA ALA A 523 -44.03 13.58 51.76
C ALA A 523 -45.36 13.58 50.98
N THR A 524 -45.55 14.59 50.15
CA THR A 524 -46.62 14.61 49.14
C THR A 524 -46.36 13.50 48.12
N LEU A 525 -47.30 12.56 48.01
CA LEU A 525 -47.22 11.39 47.13
C LEU A 525 -48.04 11.65 45.87
N THR A 526 -47.37 11.85 44.73
CA THR A 526 -48.05 11.85 43.42
C THR A 526 -47.87 10.50 42.76
N ILE A 527 -49.00 9.88 42.43
CA ILE A 527 -49.09 8.54 41.87
C ILE A 527 -49.70 8.64 40.47
N GLU A 528 -48.96 8.17 39.47
CA GLU A 528 -49.38 8.16 38.07
C GLU A 528 -49.63 6.73 37.60
N ALA A 529 -50.86 6.45 37.18
CA ALA A 529 -51.24 5.18 36.57
C ALA A 529 -51.07 5.29 35.05
N THR A 530 -50.19 4.45 34.49
CA THR A 530 -49.93 4.36 33.04
C THR A 530 -50.21 2.96 32.51
N ALA A 531 -50.72 2.88 31.29
CA ALA A 531 -50.83 1.66 30.52
C ALA A 531 -50.61 1.97 29.04
N ALA A 532 -49.96 1.06 28.31
CA ALA A 532 -49.68 1.25 26.89
C ALA A 532 -50.99 1.43 26.11
N GLY A 533 -51.14 2.59 25.44
CA GLY A 533 -52.32 2.93 24.67
C GLY A 533 -53.52 3.46 25.48
N TYR A 534 -53.29 3.95 26.70
CA TYR A 534 -54.28 4.66 27.52
C TYR A 534 -53.75 6.03 27.97
N THR A 535 -54.64 7.00 28.20
CA THR A 535 -54.26 8.30 28.78
C THR A 535 -53.91 8.13 30.26
N ALA A 536 -52.73 8.62 30.65
CA ALA A 536 -52.25 8.55 32.03
C ALA A 536 -53.16 9.32 33.00
N GLN A 537 -53.35 8.77 34.21
CA GLN A 537 -54.13 9.39 35.28
C GLN A 537 -53.22 9.66 36.48
N ARG A 538 -53.12 10.93 36.90
CA ARG A 538 -52.40 11.34 38.12
C ARG A 538 -53.36 11.58 39.26
N LYS A 539 -53.01 11.10 40.45
CA LYS A 539 -53.63 11.52 41.71
C LYS A 539 -52.55 11.82 42.74
N THR A 540 -52.73 12.93 43.45
CA THR A 540 -51.81 13.39 44.49
C THR A 540 -52.45 13.25 45.86
N ILE A 541 -51.69 12.75 46.82
CA ILE A 541 -52.05 12.61 48.22
C ILE A 541 -51.09 13.47 49.04
N THR A 542 -51.62 14.32 49.90
CA THR A 542 -50.84 15.07 50.88
C THR A 542 -51.14 14.52 52.27
N PRO A 543 -50.25 13.72 52.88
CA PRO A 543 -50.43 13.23 54.24
C PRO A 543 -50.62 14.34 55.26
N GLY A 544 -51.66 14.22 56.09
CA GLY A 544 -51.78 15.04 57.31
C GLY A 544 -50.68 14.67 58.30
N ASN A 545 -50.13 15.68 58.99
CA ASN A 545 -48.93 15.60 59.85
C ASN A 545 -48.79 14.28 60.65
N GLY A 546 -47.78 13.49 60.31
CA GLY A 546 -47.07 12.60 61.24
C GLY A 546 -47.68 11.23 61.55
N SER A 547 -48.81 10.83 60.94
CA SER A 547 -49.40 9.50 61.16
C SER A 547 -49.21 8.58 59.96
N ALA A 548 -48.83 7.32 60.21
CA ALA A 548 -48.89 6.28 59.20
C ALA A 548 -50.36 5.99 58.86
N GLY A 549 -50.69 5.95 57.57
CA GLY A 549 -52.06 5.83 57.08
C GLY A 549 -52.19 4.93 55.87
N SER A 550 -53.41 4.49 55.59
CA SER A 550 -53.77 3.71 54.42
C SER A 550 -54.86 4.44 53.63
N VAL A 551 -54.69 4.54 52.31
CA VAL A 551 -55.58 5.31 51.43
C VAL A 551 -55.80 4.55 50.12
N THR A 552 -57.06 4.50 49.66
CA THR A 552 -57.42 3.83 48.40
C THR A 552 -57.62 4.85 47.30
N LEU A 553 -56.81 4.75 46.22
CA LEU A 553 -56.97 5.56 45.01
C LEU A 553 -57.67 4.75 43.92
N ASN A 554 -58.73 5.31 43.33
CA ASN A 554 -59.44 4.75 42.18
C ASN A 554 -59.01 5.43 40.88
N PHE A 555 -58.64 4.67 39.84
CA PHE A 555 -58.26 5.20 38.52
C PHE A 555 -59.16 4.67 37.39
N GLU A 556 -59.52 5.54 36.44
CA GLU A 556 -60.21 5.19 35.19
C GLU A 556 -59.29 5.47 33.99
N LEU A 557 -58.85 4.40 33.31
CA LEU A 557 -57.99 4.50 32.14
C LEU A 557 -58.83 4.52 30.85
N THR A 558 -58.75 5.63 30.10
CA THR A 558 -59.39 5.79 28.79
C THR A 558 -58.40 5.46 27.68
N ALA A 559 -58.79 4.61 26.72
CA ALA A 559 -57.92 4.21 25.62
C ALA A 559 -57.54 5.42 24.74
N SER A 560 -56.26 5.75 24.67
CA SER A 560 -55.71 6.85 23.89
C SER A 560 -55.46 6.39 22.46
N CYS A 561 -56.51 6.47 21.64
CA CYS A 561 -56.43 6.22 20.21
C CYS A 561 -55.61 7.34 19.54
N THR A 562 -54.46 7.02 18.95
CA THR A 562 -53.65 7.99 18.18
C THR A 562 -53.44 7.47 16.76
N VAL A 563 -53.78 8.30 15.77
CA VAL A 563 -53.54 8.01 14.35
C VAL A 563 -52.03 8.01 14.05
N PRO A 564 -51.57 7.34 12.98
CA PRO A 564 -50.15 7.28 12.65
C PRO A 564 -49.57 8.67 12.37
N ALA A 565 -48.45 9.01 13.01
CA ALA A 565 -47.73 10.26 12.84
C ALA A 565 -46.25 9.99 12.55
N ILE A 566 -45.73 10.48 11.42
CA ILE A 566 -44.33 10.27 11.03
C ILE A 566 -43.40 10.96 12.04
N THR A 567 -42.43 10.21 12.56
CA THR A 567 -41.36 10.70 13.44
C THR A 567 -39.99 10.69 12.78
N ALA A 568 -39.79 9.88 11.73
CA ALA A 568 -38.61 9.95 10.87
C ALA A 568 -38.97 9.76 9.40
N GLN A 569 -38.55 10.69 8.55
CA GLN A 569 -38.63 10.59 7.09
C GLN A 569 -37.43 9.79 6.56
N PRO A 570 -37.59 9.01 5.48
CA PRO A 570 -36.46 8.39 4.81
C PRO A 570 -35.57 9.43 4.14
N THR A 571 -34.27 9.24 4.24
CA THR A 571 -33.25 10.07 3.59
C THR A 571 -32.91 9.51 2.21
N ALA A 572 -32.62 10.40 1.25
CA ALA A 572 -32.15 9.99 -0.06
C ALA A 572 -30.84 9.19 0.06
N GLN A 573 -30.72 8.11 -0.73
CA GLN A 573 -29.58 7.20 -0.70
C GLN A 573 -28.77 7.34 -1.98
N SER A 574 -27.45 7.50 -1.85
CA SER A 574 -26.51 7.55 -2.98
C SER A 574 -25.47 6.44 -2.82
N VAL A 575 -25.47 5.47 -3.74
CA VAL A 575 -24.59 4.29 -3.67
C VAL A 575 -23.93 4.00 -5.02
N GLU A 576 -22.72 3.45 -5.02
CA GLU A 576 -22.16 2.81 -6.21
C GLU A 576 -22.71 1.38 -6.34
N TYR A 577 -22.97 0.94 -7.56
CA TYR A 577 -23.39 -0.43 -7.86
C TYR A 577 -22.50 -1.50 -7.18
N GLY A 578 -23.15 -2.49 -6.56
CA GLY A 578 -22.53 -3.51 -5.70
C GLY A 578 -22.64 -3.23 -4.20
N ASN A 579 -23.00 -2.01 -3.80
CA ASN A 579 -23.26 -1.67 -2.39
C ASN A 579 -24.76 -1.67 -2.09
N SER A 580 -25.15 -2.00 -0.85
CA SER A 580 -26.54 -1.94 -0.41
C SER A 580 -26.98 -0.50 -0.13
N ALA A 581 -28.23 -0.17 -0.45
CA ALA A 581 -28.89 1.08 -0.05
C ALA A 581 -29.96 0.78 1.00
N SER A 582 -30.08 1.62 2.04
CA SER A 582 -31.05 1.41 3.12
C SER A 582 -31.87 2.66 3.39
N PHE A 583 -33.19 2.54 3.34
CA PHE A 583 -34.13 3.59 3.71
C PHE A 583 -34.78 3.22 5.04
N SER A 584 -34.65 4.08 6.05
CA SER A 584 -35.33 3.92 7.34
C SER A 584 -36.42 4.96 7.49
N ALA A 585 -37.53 4.58 8.13
CA ALA A 585 -38.61 5.48 8.47
C ALA A 585 -39.25 5.06 9.79
N ALA A 586 -39.83 6.02 10.50
CA ALA A 586 -40.51 5.77 11.77
C ALA A 586 -41.82 6.56 11.85
N ALA A 587 -42.80 5.97 12.52
CA ALA A 587 -44.05 6.63 12.90
C ALA A 587 -44.47 6.17 14.29
N THR A 588 -45.12 7.06 15.04
CA THR A 588 -45.82 6.74 16.27
C THR A 588 -47.32 6.60 16.01
N GLY A 589 -48.05 5.93 16.89
CA GLY A 589 -49.49 5.72 16.79
C GLY A 589 -49.94 4.60 17.73
N ASN A 590 -51.24 4.57 18.06
CA ASN A 590 -51.84 3.55 18.89
C ASN A 590 -53.22 3.13 18.33
N PRO A 591 -53.41 1.88 17.86
CA PRO A 591 -52.43 0.78 17.85
C PRO A 591 -51.15 1.08 17.07
N ALA A 592 -50.05 0.39 17.40
CA ALA A 592 -48.75 0.59 16.78
C ALA A 592 -48.85 0.49 15.24
N PRO A 593 -48.36 1.48 14.46
CA PRO A 593 -48.54 1.45 13.02
C PRO A 593 -47.77 0.31 12.36
N THR A 594 -48.47 -0.49 11.54
CA THR A 594 -47.83 -1.41 10.59
C THR A 594 -47.25 -0.61 9.43
N VAL A 595 -46.08 -1.01 8.93
CA VAL A 595 -45.43 -0.35 7.79
C VAL A 595 -45.50 -1.22 6.54
N GLN A 596 -45.65 -0.58 5.38
CA GLN A 596 -45.51 -1.18 4.05
C GLN A 596 -44.71 -0.19 3.19
N TRP A 597 -43.55 -0.61 2.68
CA TRP A 597 -42.80 0.24 1.76
C TRP A 597 -43.42 0.26 0.37
N GLN A 598 -43.32 1.40 -0.29
CA GLN A 598 -43.71 1.60 -1.67
C GLN A 598 -42.56 2.20 -2.49
N VAL A 599 -42.47 1.79 -3.75
CA VAL A 599 -41.55 2.30 -4.75
C VAL A 599 -42.31 3.02 -5.86
N SER A 600 -41.71 4.09 -6.37
CA SER A 600 -42.14 4.87 -7.52
C SER A 600 -41.01 4.96 -8.54
N SER A 601 -41.23 4.48 -9.77
CA SER A 601 -40.30 4.60 -10.90
C SER A 601 -40.44 5.90 -11.70
N ASN A 602 -41.45 6.73 -11.41
CA ASN A 602 -41.80 7.93 -12.18
C ASN A 602 -41.75 9.23 -11.35
N GLY A 603 -40.82 9.34 -10.40
CA GLY A 603 -40.59 10.59 -9.64
C GLY A 603 -41.72 11.00 -8.67
N GLY A 604 -42.51 10.03 -8.21
CA GLY A 604 -43.51 10.20 -7.15
C GLY A 604 -44.96 10.15 -7.63
N GLY A 605 -45.22 9.90 -8.91
CA GLY A 605 -46.56 9.89 -9.49
C GLY A 605 -47.37 8.62 -9.24
N ILE A 606 -46.75 7.44 -9.38
CA ILE A 606 -47.39 6.13 -9.15
C ILE A 606 -46.55 5.34 -8.15
N TRP A 607 -47.21 4.83 -7.11
CA TRP A 607 -46.58 4.10 -6.02
C TRP A 607 -47.09 2.66 -5.99
N THR A 608 -46.15 1.71 -5.92
CA THR A 608 -46.43 0.26 -5.87
C THR A 608 -45.79 -0.34 -4.63
N ASN A 609 -46.44 -1.32 -4.00
CA ASN A 609 -45.89 -1.97 -2.81
C ASN A 609 -44.61 -2.74 -3.15
N VAL A 610 -43.57 -2.55 -2.35
CA VAL A 610 -42.39 -3.43 -2.36
C VAL A 610 -42.78 -4.71 -1.60
N GLU A 611 -42.80 -5.84 -2.30
CA GLU A 611 -43.27 -7.11 -1.73
C GLU A 611 -42.45 -7.53 -0.50
N GLY A 612 -43.14 -7.95 0.58
CA GLY A 612 -42.53 -8.37 1.84
C GLY A 612 -41.86 -7.25 2.67
N ALA A 613 -41.79 -6.01 2.17
CA ALA A 613 -41.12 -4.91 2.86
C ALA A 613 -42.01 -4.28 3.95
N THR A 614 -42.18 -4.99 5.06
CA THR A 614 -43.02 -4.58 6.21
C THR A 614 -42.21 -4.27 7.48
N ALA A 615 -40.91 -3.98 7.34
CA ALA A 615 -40.03 -3.51 8.42
C ALA A 615 -39.84 -1.99 8.34
N THR A 616 -39.45 -1.35 9.46
CA THR A 616 -39.16 0.10 9.53
C THR A 616 -37.93 0.52 8.71
N THR A 617 -37.12 -0.45 8.28
CA THR A 617 -36.01 -0.26 7.32
C THR A 617 -36.22 -1.13 6.10
N LEU A 618 -36.19 -0.52 4.92
CA LEU A 618 -36.06 -1.20 3.63
C LEU A 618 -34.60 -1.21 3.22
N THR A 619 -34.00 -2.39 3.11
CA THR A 619 -32.67 -2.57 2.52
C THR A 619 -32.80 -3.14 1.12
N LEU A 620 -32.15 -2.48 0.15
CA LEU A 620 -31.94 -2.94 -1.21
C LEU A 620 -30.51 -3.49 -1.28
N PRO A 621 -30.28 -4.81 -1.36
CA PRO A 621 -28.94 -5.38 -1.22
C PRO A 621 -27.99 -5.02 -2.36
N THR A 622 -28.50 -4.92 -3.59
CA THR A 622 -27.72 -4.64 -4.80
C THR A 622 -28.57 -3.88 -5.83
N PRO A 623 -28.98 -2.63 -5.55
CA PRO A 623 -29.77 -1.83 -6.48
C PRO A 623 -28.99 -1.55 -7.76
N THR A 624 -29.66 -1.69 -8.91
CA THR A 624 -29.11 -1.48 -10.26
C THR A 624 -29.09 0.00 -10.66
N VAL A 625 -28.28 0.35 -11.66
CA VAL A 625 -28.25 1.72 -12.22
C VAL A 625 -29.59 2.07 -12.88
N SER A 626 -30.29 1.10 -13.45
CA SER A 626 -31.68 1.25 -13.92
C SER A 626 -32.69 1.59 -12.80
N GLN A 627 -32.35 1.37 -11.53
CA GLN A 627 -33.15 1.78 -10.38
C GLN A 627 -32.76 3.16 -9.83
N SER A 628 -31.75 3.84 -10.40
CA SER A 628 -31.47 5.23 -10.10
C SER A 628 -32.70 6.12 -10.42
N SER A 629 -32.86 7.22 -9.69
CA SER A 629 -34.04 8.10 -9.69
C SER A 629 -35.38 7.47 -9.24
N HIS A 630 -35.43 6.18 -8.86
CA HIS A 630 -36.60 5.65 -8.16
C HIS A 630 -36.75 6.30 -6.79
N GLN A 631 -37.98 6.48 -6.33
CA GLN A 631 -38.28 7.00 -5.00
C GLN A 631 -38.91 5.91 -4.13
N TYR A 632 -38.56 5.91 -2.84
CA TYR A 632 -39.07 4.98 -1.84
C TYR A 632 -39.75 5.74 -0.71
N ARG A 633 -40.92 5.27 -0.27
CA ARG A 633 -41.66 5.83 0.87
C ARG A 633 -42.19 4.71 1.76
N ALA A 634 -42.31 4.98 3.04
CA ALA A 634 -43.01 4.12 3.98
C ALA A 634 -44.47 4.57 4.10
N VAL A 635 -45.39 3.60 4.03
CA VAL A 635 -46.81 3.78 4.33
C VAL A 635 -47.05 3.18 5.72
N PHE A 636 -47.44 4.02 6.68
CA PHE A 636 -47.75 3.59 8.04
C PHE A 636 -49.25 3.61 8.27
N SER A 637 -49.81 2.47 8.69
CA SER A 637 -51.25 2.31 8.90
C SER A 637 -51.58 1.75 10.28
N ASN A 638 -52.68 2.19 10.88
CA ASN A 638 -53.26 1.55 12.07
C ASN A 638 -54.80 1.56 12.03
N THR A 639 -55.43 0.95 13.03
CA THR A 639 -56.89 0.83 13.14
C THR A 639 -57.52 1.87 14.07
N CYS A 640 -56.81 2.97 14.40
CA CYS A 640 -57.35 4.00 15.28
C CYS A 640 -58.42 4.82 14.55
N GLN A 641 -59.66 4.83 15.04
CA GLN A 641 -60.79 5.50 14.36
C GLN A 641 -61.03 4.98 12.92
N GLY A 642 -60.93 3.65 12.74
CA GLY A 642 -60.96 3.01 11.42
C GLY A 642 -59.56 2.80 10.84
N ALA A 643 -59.47 2.38 9.58
CA ALA A 643 -58.17 2.22 8.92
C ALA A 643 -57.59 3.58 8.54
N GLN A 644 -56.60 4.05 9.31
CA GLN A 644 -55.90 5.31 9.09
C GLN A 644 -54.51 5.05 8.52
N THR A 645 -54.07 5.92 7.62
CA THR A 645 -52.81 5.76 6.90
C THR A 645 -52.11 7.10 6.73
N VAL A 646 -50.80 7.14 7.00
CA VAL A 646 -49.91 8.27 6.72
C VAL A 646 -48.74 7.80 5.86
N ASN A 647 -48.30 8.65 4.94
CA ASN A 647 -47.18 8.36 4.04
C ASN A 647 -45.99 9.25 4.42
N THR A 648 -44.77 8.70 4.35
CA THR A 648 -43.56 9.54 4.35
C THR A 648 -43.43 10.31 3.05
N THR A 649 -42.54 11.31 3.03
CA THR A 649 -42.00 11.83 1.77
C THR A 649 -41.25 10.73 1.01
N GLY A 650 -41.17 10.87 -0.32
CA GLY A 650 -40.40 9.96 -1.16
C GLY A 650 -38.91 10.29 -1.10
N ALA A 651 -38.08 9.32 -0.68
CA ALA A 651 -36.63 9.43 -0.71
C ALA A 651 -36.09 8.88 -2.04
N THR A 652 -35.29 9.67 -2.75
CA THR A 652 -34.69 9.27 -4.03
C THR A 652 -33.52 8.31 -3.81
N LEU A 653 -33.46 7.26 -4.62
CA LEU A 653 -32.30 6.39 -4.80
C LEU A 653 -31.45 6.92 -5.97
N SER A 654 -30.17 7.15 -5.73
CA SER A 654 -29.16 7.46 -6.75
C SER A 654 -28.17 6.31 -6.80
N VAL A 655 -28.10 5.60 -7.92
CA VAL A 655 -27.11 4.54 -8.15
C VAL A 655 -26.11 5.00 -9.21
N SER A 656 -24.83 5.11 -8.84
CA SER A 656 -23.74 5.33 -9.79
C SER A 656 -23.21 4.00 -10.34
N ALA A 657 -22.85 4.02 -11.62
CA ALA A 657 -22.34 2.84 -12.31
C ALA A 657 -20.91 2.52 -11.88
N LYS A 658 -20.66 1.29 -11.42
CA LYS A 658 -19.37 0.89 -10.87
C LYS A 658 -18.26 0.98 -11.91
N SER A 659 -17.14 1.62 -11.57
CA SER A 659 -16.01 1.77 -12.49
C SER A 659 -15.31 0.43 -12.76
N VAL A 660 -15.07 0.12 -14.03
CA VAL A 660 -14.33 -1.08 -14.49
C VAL A 660 -13.26 -0.75 -15.52
N THR A 661 -12.24 -1.60 -15.58
CA THR A 661 -11.07 -1.43 -16.44
C THR A 661 -11.09 -2.45 -17.57
N GLY A 662 -11.18 -1.98 -18.81
CA GLY A 662 -10.94 -2.77 -20.00
C GLY A 662 -9.45 -3.00 -20.23
N ASN A 663 -9.08 -4.22 -20.63
CA ASN A 663 -7.71 -4.62 -20.96
C ASN A 663 -7.74 -5.42 -22.27
N PHE A 664 -6.65 -5.37 -23.04
CA PHE A 664 -6.52 -6.14 -24.27
C PHE A 664 -5.07 -6.55 -24.52
N THR A 665 -4.89 -7.55 -25.38
CA THR A 665 -3.58 -7.94 -25.91
C THR A 665 -3.59 -7.83 -27.43
N THR A 666 -2.41 -7.69 -28.02
CA THR A 666 -2.20 -7.58 -29.47
C THR A 666 -1.00 -8.42 -29.88
N ASP A 667 -1.00 -8.89 -31.13
CA ASP A 667 0.14 -9.62 -31.67
C ASP A 667 1.27 -8.67 -32.12
N ASN A 668 2.48 -9.22 -32.25
CA ASN A 668 3.55 -8.62 -33.03
C ASN A 668 3.24 -8.76 -34.52
N LYS A 669 3.81 -7.91 -35.37
CA LYS A 669 3.71 -8.06 -36.83
C LYS A 669 5.01 -7.75 -37.56
N ALA A 670 5.15 -8.26 -38.77
CA ALA A 670 6.17 -7.78 -39.70
C ALA A 670 5.74 -6.43 -40.31
N TYR A 671 6.71 -5.64 -40.79
CA TYR A 671 6.43 -4.37 -41.46
C TYR A 671 5.52 -4.56 -42.69
N ASP A 672 4.37 -3.86 -42.67
CA ASP A 672 3.30 -3.92 -43.66
C ASP A 672 2.85 -2.53 -44.17
N SER A 673 3.64 -1.49 -43.85
CA SER A 673 3.37 -0.04 -44.03
C SER A 673 2.17 0.57 -43.30
N THR A 674 1.33 -0.22 -42.61
CA THR A 674 0.13 0.26 -41.90
C THR A 674 0.34 0.38 -40.38
N THR A 675 -0.47 1.20 -39.72
CA THR A 675 -0.58 1.26 -38.25
C THR A 675 -1.55 0.23 -37.66
N ALA A 676 -2.24 -0.58 -38.48
CA ALA A 676 -3.25 -1.52 -37.97
C ALA A 676 -2.62 -2.59 -37.05
N ALA A 677 -3.31 -2.92 -35.95
CA ALA A 677 -2.89 -3.95 -34.99
C ALA A 677 -4.02 -4.97 -34.75
N THR A 678 -3.66 -6.23 -34.52
CA THR A 678 -4.61 -7.33 -34.33
C THR A 678 -4.87 -7.58 -32.85
N VAL A 679 -6.07 -7.25 -32.36
CA VAL A 679 -6.47 -7.57 -30.98
C VAL A 679 -6.64 -9.08 -30.81
N LEU A 680 -5.82 -9.68 -29.94
CA LEU A 680 -5.85 -11.11 -29.64
C LEU A 680 -6.87 -11.45 -28.55
N THR A 681 -6.79 -10.77 -27.40
CA THR A 681 -7.71 -10.97 -26.28
C THR A 681 -8.28 -9.66 -25.77
N ARG A 682 -9.45 -9.72 -25.13
CA ARG A 682 -10.11 -8.63 -24.41
C ARG A 682 -10.57 -9.17 -23.06
N THR A 683 -10.31 -8.44 -21.98
CA THR A 683 -10.74 -8.78 -20.62
C THR A 683 -11.20 -7.53 -19.88
N VAL A 684 -12.12 -7.68 -18.93
CA VAL A 684 -12.58 -6.59 -18.06
C VAL A 684 -12.33 -6.97 -16.60
N THR A 685 -11.83 -6.03 -15.80
CA THR A 685 -11.58 -6.21 -14.36
C THR A 685 -12.40 -5.22 -13.54
N GLY A 686 -12.79 -5.63 -12.32
CA GLY A 686 -13.68 -4.85 -11.44
C GLY A 686 -15.17 -5.22 -11.51
N VAL A 687 -15.56 -6.11 -12.43
CA VAL A 687 -16.92 -6.68 -12.50
C VAL A 687 -17.20 -7.55 -11.25
N LEU A 688 -18.40 -7.45 -10.69
CA LEU A 688 -18.81 -8.26 -9.54
C LEU A 688 -18.92 -9.75 -9.95
N PRO A 689 -18.59 -10.72 -9.08
CA PRO A 689 -18.59 -12.14 -9.43
C PRO A 689 -19.91 -12.67 -10.01
N ALA A 690 -21.06 -12.15 -9.56
CA ALA A 690 -22.39 -12.52 -10.06
C ALA A 690 -22.66 -12.05 -11.50
N ASP A 691 -22.01 -10.96 -11.93
CA ASP A 691 -22.21 -10.35 -13.26
C ASP A 691 -21.15 -10.79 -14.29
N ALA A 692 -20.14 -11.56 -13.88
CA ALA A 692 -19.00 -11.91 -14.72
C ALA A 692 -19.37 -12.63 -16.04
N ALA A 693 -20.51 -13.35 -16.08
CA ALA A 693 -21.04 -13.97 -17.29
C ALA A 693 -21.86 -12.99 -18.18
N ASN A 694 -22.27 -11.86 -17.63
CA ASN A 694 -23.23 -10.90 -18.20
C ASN A 694 -22.61 -9.53 -18.52
N VAL A 695 -21.29 -9.37 -18.36
CA VAL A 695 -20.51 -8.20 -18.77
C VAL A 695 -19.34 -8.68 -19.65
N ASN A 696 -19.33 -8.25 -20.90
CA ASN A 696 -18.26 -8.52 -21.86
C ASN A 696 -17.61 -7.21 -22.35
N PHE A 697 -16.36 -7.29 -22.79
CA PHE A 697 -15.61 -6.16 -23.36
C PHE A 697 -15.35 -6.45 -24.84
N THR A 698 -15.98 -5.68 -25.74
CA THR A 698 -16.07 -6.02 -27.16
C THR A 698 -15.86 -4.81 -28.08
N GLY A 699 -15.65 -5.09 -29.37
CA GLY A 699 -15.42 -4.05 -30.38
C GLY A 699 -14.05 -3.36 -30.28
N GLY A 700 -13.99 -2.16 -30.82
CA GLY A 700 -12.81 -1.31 -30.89
C GLY A 700 -11.76 -1.70 -31.92
N THR A 701 -11.02 -0.69 -32.38
CA THR A 701 -9.92 -0.79 -33.36
C THR A 701 -8.59 -0.54 -32.64
N ALA A 702 -7.61 -1.42 -32.88
CA ALA A 702 -6.27 -1.27 -32.33
C ALA A 702 -5.29 -0.75 -33.39
N THR A 703 -4.48 0.24 -33.01
CA THR A 703 -3.49 0.86 -33.89
C THR A 703 -2.17 1.11 -33.17
N PHE A 704 -1.06 0.76 -33.82
CA PHE A 704 0.29 1.21 -33.44
C PHE A 704 0.42 2.74 -33.58
N ASP A 705 1.23 3.33 -32.69
CA ASP A 705 1.66 4.73 -32.70
C ASP A 705 2.31 5.19 -34.02
N SER A 706 3.04 4.29 -34.70
CA SER A 706 3.52 4.48 -36.07
C SER A 706 3.72 3.13 -36.78
N SER A 707 3.72 3.13 -38.11
CA SER A 707 3.94 1.92 -38.92
C SER A 707 5.40 1.49 -39.02
N ALA A 708 6.35 2.31 -38.54
CA ALA A 708 7.78 2.03 -38.62
C ALA A 708 8.20 0.85 -37.73
N VAL A 709 9.25 0.13 -38.14
CA VAL A 709 9.87 -0.95 -37.35
C VAL A 709 10.34 -0.45 -35.99
N GLY A 710 10.11 -1.25 -34.96
CA GLY A 710 10.52 -0.95 -33.59
C GLY A 710 10.00 -1.97 -32.58
N THR A 711 10.66 -2.02 -31.42
CA THR A 711 10.27 -2.86 -30.28
C THR A 711 9.53 -2.03 -29.23
N GLY A 712 8.59 -2.65 -28.52
CA GLY A 712 7.83 -1.99 -27.44
C GLY A 712 6.96 -0.82 -27.93
N LYS A 713 6.49 -0.86 -29.18
CA LYS A 713 5.67 0.21 -29.77
C LYS A 713 4.30 0.24 -29.10
N THR A 714 3.79 1.45 -28.87
CA THR A 714 2.49 1.62 -28.21
C THR A 714 1.39 1.23 -29.19
N VAL A 715 0.54 0.28 -28.78
CA VAL A 715 -0.70 -0.04 -29.47
C VAL A 715 -1.86 0.50 -28.65
N THR A 716 -2.67 1.34 -29.28
CA THR A 716 -3.84 2.00 -28.69
C THR A 716 -5.11 1.32 -29.19
N LEU A 717 -5.98 0.88 -28.28
CA LEU A 717 -7.35 0.44 -28.60
C LEU A 717 -8.33 1.59 -28.37
N THR A 718 -9.15 1.89 -29.37
CA THR A 718 -10.22 2.92 -29.31
C THR A 718 -11.57 2.35 -29.75
N GLY A 719 -12.67 2.89 -29.21
CA GLY A 719 -14.04 2.49 -29.62
C GLY A 719 -14.49 1.11 -29.14
N ALA A 720 -13.83 0.51 -28.14
CA ALA A 720 -14.32 -0.68 -27.46
C ALA A 720 -15.40 -0.31 -26.42
N THR A 721 -16.33 -1.24 -26.18
CA THR A 721 -17.53 -1.00 -25.36
C THR A 721 -17.80 -2.18 -24.43
N LEU A 722 -18.61 -1.94 -23.38
CA LEU A 722 -19.18 -3.00 -22.55
C LEU A 722 -20.49 -3.49 -23.16
N GLY A 723 -20.71 -4.81 -23.14
CA GLY A 723 -21.95 -5.45 -23.59
C GLY A 723 -22.40 -6.57 -22.65
N GLY A 724 -23.59 -7.11 -22.90
CA GLY A 724 -24.26 -8.06 -22.00
C GLY A 724 -25.29 -7.40 -21.09
N THR A 725 -26.12 -8.20 -20.43
CA THR A 725 -27.33 -7.74 -19.72
C THR A 725 -27.05 -6.92 -18.46
N ALA A 726 -25.87 -7.08 -17.85
CA ALA A 726 -25.46 -6.31 -16.66
C ALA A 726 -24.61 -5.08 -17.00
N ALA A 727 -24.23 -4.87 -18.27
CA ALA A 727 -23.28 -3.82 -18.67
C ALA A 727 -23.70 -2.40 -18.27
N GLY A 728 -25.01 -2.10 -18.26
CA GLY A 728 -25.54 -0.79 -17.85
C GLY A 728 -25.30 -0.44 -16.37
N ASN A 729 -24.92 -1.41 -15.53
CA ASN A 729 -24.55 -1.18 -14.13
C ASN A 729 -23.08 -0.74 -13.94
N TYR A 730 -22.29 -0.74 -15.01
CA TYR A 730 -20.86 -0.48 -14.98
C TYR A 730 -20.49 0.71 -15.87
N SER A 731 -19.56 1.55 -15.38
CA SER A 731 -18.93 2.58 -16.17
C SER A 731 -17.54 2.10 -16.60
N LEU A 732 -17.26 2.17 -17.90
CA LEU A 732 -15.93 1.91 -18.41
C LEU A 732 -15.09 3.18 -18.20
N GLY A 733 -14.05 3.11 -17.36
CA GLY A 733 -13.29 4.27 -16.90
C GLY A 733 -12.73 5.15 -18.04
N THR A 734 -12.58 6.45 -17.80
CA THR A 734 -12.37 7.47 -18.84
C THR A 734 -11.19 7.16 -19.76
N VAL A 735 -11.50 6.96 -21.04
CA VAL A 735 -10.62 6.34 -22.02
C VAL A 735 -9.73 7.39 -22.71
N ALA A 736 -8.56 7.67 -22.15
CA ALA A 736 -7.53 8.42 -22.89
C ALA A 736 -6.96 7.57 -24.05
N SER A 737 -6.72 6.29 -23.78
CA SER A 737 -6.49 5.16 -24.71
C SER A 737 -6.15 3.94 -23.85
N TRP A 738 -6.73 2.76 -24.10
CA TRP A 738 -6.11 1.55 -23.55
C TRP A 738 -4.86 1.28 -24.36
N THR A 739 -3.72 1.22 -23.69
CA THR A 739 -2.43 0.97 -24.33
C THR A 739 -1.89 -0.40 -23.94
N THR A 740 -1.23 -1.04 -24.89
CA THR A 740 -0.36 -2.19 -24.67
C THR A 740 0.87 -2.05 -25.56
N MET A 741 1.85 -2.96 -25.45
CA MET A 741 3.07 -2.91 -26.25
C MET A 741 3.19 -4.13 -27.15
N ALA A 742 3.60 -3.90 -28.40
CA ALA A 742 4.01 -4.95 -29.33
C ALA A 742 5.11 -4.47 -30.27
N ASN A 743 5.70 -5.39 -31.02
CA ASN A 743 6.82 -5.13 -31.91
C ASN A 743 6.34 -5.12 -33.37
N ILE A 744 6.85 -4.16 -34.16
CA ILE A 744 6.87 -4.25 -35.61
C ILE A 744 8.27 -4.70 -36.01
N THR A 745 8.42 -5.94 -36.49
CA THR A 745 9.70 -6.49 -36.93
C THR A 745 10.00 -6.13 -38.37
N ALA A 746 11.29 -5.98 -38.70
CA ALA A 746 11.73 -5.67 -40.05
C ALA A 746 11.34 -6.77 -41.04
N ARG A 747 10.86 -6.36 -42.21
CA ARG A 747 10.47 -7.28 -43.30
C ARG A 747 11.73 -7.81 -43.98
N GLY A 748 11.84 -9.13 -44.08
CA GLY A 748 12.98 -9.76 -44.76
C GLY A 748 13.01 -9.42 -46.25
N LEU A 749 14.18 -9.05 -46.75
CA LEU A 749 14.44 -8.80 -48.18
C LEU A 749 15.82 -9.36 -48.54
N THR A 750 15.91 -10.18 -49.59
CA THR A 750 17.19 -10.72 -50.07
C THR A 750 17.54 -10.08 -51.41
N VAL A 751 18.76 -9.54 -51.50
CA VAL A 751 19.32 -8.99 -52.73
C VAL A 751 20.58 -9.78 -53.10
N THR A 752 20.66 -10.17 -54.37
CA THR A 752 21.81 -10.88 -54.95
C THR A 752 22.47 -9.99 -55.99
N ALA A 753 23.79 -9.84 -55.92
CA ALA A 753 24.57 -9.16 -56.95
C ALA A 753 24.63 -9.98 -58.24
N ASP A 754 24.57 -9.33 -59.39
CA ASP A 754 24.81 -9.97 -60.69
C ASP A 754 26.34 -10.07 -60.93
N PRO A 755 26.90 -11.25 -61.24
CA PRO A 755 28.33 -11.41 -61.53
C PRO A 755 28.73 -10.58 -62.77
N GLN A 756 29.95 -10.04 -62.75
CA GLN A 756 30.45 -9.13 -63.79
C GLN A 756 31.78 -9.61 -64.36
N THR A 757 32.17 -9.08 -65.52
CA THR A 757 33.52 -9.30 -66.07
C THR A 757 34.06 -8.07 -66.79
N LYS A 758 35.38 -7.91 -66.80
CA LYS A 758 36.10 -6.92 -67.61
C LYS A 758 37.44 -7.48 -68.10
N VAL A 759 37.99 -6.91 -69.16
CA VAL A 759 39.37 -7.20 -69.60
C VAL A 759 40.36 -6.35 -68.78
N TYR A 760 41.56 -6.88 -68.52
CA TYR A 760 42.64 -6.16 -67.85
C TYR A 760 42.91 -4.78 -68.50
N GLY A 761 42.93 -3.73 -67.67
CA GLY A 761 43.09 -2.33 -68.09
C GLY A 761 41.80 -1.63 -68.57
N ALA A 762 40.65 -2.31 -68.62
CA ALA A 762 39.36 -1.66 -68.83
C ALA A 762 38.81 -1.04 -67.53
N ALA A 763 37.91 -0.06 -67.69
CA ALA A 763 37.12 0.49 -66.59
C ALA A 763 36.20 -0.58 -65.97
N ASP A 764 35.78 -0.36 -64.72
CA ASP A 764 34.83 -1.25 -64.05
C ASP A 764 33.43 -1.14 -64.67
N PRO A 765 32.72 -2.26 -64.90
CA PRO A 765 31.32 -2.23 -65.30
C PRO A 765 30.43 -1.77 -64.13
N ALA A 766 29.24 -1.29 -64.44
CA ALA A 766 28.25 -0.95 -63.42
C ALA A 766 27.84 -2.21 -62.64
N LEU A 767 28.06 -2.20 -61.33
CA LEU A 767 27.66 -3.30 -60.44
C LEU A 767 26.13 -3.32 -60.30
N THR A 768 25.52 -4.42 -60.71
CA THR A 768 24.06 -4.62 -60.76
C THR A 768 23.60 -5.68 -59.77
N TYR A 769 22.30 -5.71 -59.45
CA TYR A 769 21.72 -6.62 -58.48
C TYR A 769 20.22 -6.85 -58.73
N ARG A 770 19.69 -7.90 -58.09
CA ARG A 770 18.27 -8.27 -58.13
C ARG A 770 17.75 -8.58 -56.73
N VAL A 771 16.49 -8.23 -56.47
CA VAL A 771 15.75 -8.80 -55.33
C VAL A 771 15.42 -10.25 -55.68
N THR A 772 15.89 -11.20 -54.88
CA THR A 772 15.76 -12.65 -55.11
C THR A 772 14.84 -13.33 -54.11
N SER A 773 14.53 -12.69 -52.99
CA SER A 773 13.48 -13.13 -52.06
C SER A 773 12.88 -11.93 -51.32
N GLY A 774 11.60 -12.05 -50.96
CA GLY A 774 10.80 -10.96 -50.39
C GLY A 774 10.36 -9.92 -51.43
N SER A 775 9.76 -8.83 -50.95
CA SER A 775 9.35 -7.70 -51.77
C SER A 775 9.37 -6.41 -50.96
N LEU A 776 9.67 -5.30 -51.62
CA LEU A 776 9.36 -3.97 -51.14
C LEU A 776 7.84 -3.74 -51.18
N LEU A 777 7.34 -2.83 -50.34
CA LEU A 777 5.97 -2.33 -50.35
C LEU A 777 5.88 -1.07 -51.23
N ALA A 778 4.66 -0.69 -51.60
CA ALA A 778 4.44 0.47 -52.46
C ALA A 778 4.92 1.77 -51.78
N GLY A 779 5.85 2.47 -52.43
CA GLY A 779 6.48 3.69 -51.91
C GLY A 779 7.91 3.48 -51.36
N ASP A 780 8.29 2.24 -51.03
CA ASP A 780 9.66 1.93 -50.59
C ASP A 780 10.60 1.69 -51.78
N SER A 781 11.88 2.02 -51.61
CA SER A 781 12.93 1.82 -52.63
C SER A 781 14.26 1.40 -52.02
N LEU A 782 15.04 0.63 -52.78
CA LEU A 782 16.46 0.42 -52.51
C LEU A 782 17.24 1.69 -52.88
N SER A 783 18.27 2.01 -52.11
CA SER A 783 19.12 3.20 -52.29
C SER A 783 20.59 2.86 -52.01
N GLY A 784 21.52 3.68 -52.51
CA GLY A 784 22.96 3.41 -52.42
C GLY A 784 23.47 2.50 -53.54
N THR A 785 24.71 2.03 -53.41
CA THR A 785 25.45 1.30 -54.45
C THR A 785 26.23 0.12 -53.89
N LEU A 786 26.38 -0.93 -54.68
CA LEU A 786 27.35 -1.99 -54.39
C LEU A 786 28.80 -1.47 -54.51
N THR A 787 29.73 -2.20 -53.91
CA THR A 787 31.18 -2.02 -54.06
C THR A 787 31.83 -3.35 -54.46
N ARG A 788 33.15 -3.37 -54.67
CA ARG A 788 33.92 -4.60 -54.85
C ARG A 788 35.23 -4.55 -54.07
N VAL A 789 35.84 -5.71 -53.86
CA VAL A 789 37.22 -5.83 -53.40
C VAL A 789 38.16 -5.13 -54.40
N ALA A 790 39.07 -4.31 -53.89
CA ALA A 790 40.01 -3.54 -54.68
C ALA A 790 41.07 -4.42 -55.36
N GLY A 791 41.53 -3.97 -56.52
CA GLY A 791 42.56 -4.64 -57.32
C GLY A 791 42.24 -4.59 -58.81
N ASP A 792 43.28 -4.64 -59.62
CA ASP A 792 43.21 -4.40 -61.08
C ASP A 792 43.87 -5.50 -61.92
N GLY A 793 44.55 -6.47 -61.29
CA GLY A 793 45.17 -7.60 -61.97
C GLY A 793 44.14 -8.62 -62.45
N VAL A 794 44.60 -9.62 -63.22
CA VAL A 794 43.74 -10.74 -63.63
C VAL A 794 43.40 -11.62 -62.43
N GLY A 795 42.10 -11.88 -62.23
CA GLY A 795 41.58 -12.60 -61.07
C GLY A 795 40.10 -12.33 -60.80
N THR A 796 39.59 -12.89 -59.72
CA THR A 796 38.20 -12.73 -59.24
C THR A 796 38.14 -11.82 -58.02
N TYR A 797 37.26 -10.81 -58.05
CA TYR A 797 37.11 -9.80 -57.01
C TYR A 797 35.67 -9.75 -56.52
N ALA A 798 35.44 -10.15 -55.26
CA ALA A 798 34.12 -10.21 -54.67
C ALA A 798 33.40 -8.84 -54.70
N ILE A 799 32.16 -8.85 -55.17
CA ILE A 799 31.19 -7.77 -55.10
C ILE A 799 30.57 -7.79 -53.70
N GLN A 800 30.59 -6.64 -53.05
CA GLN A 800 30.19 -6.42 -51.67
C GLN A 800 29.00 -5.47 -51.60
N LEU A 801 28.24 -5.51 -50.49
CA LEU A 801 27.01 -4.73 -50.32
C LEU A 801 27.22 -3.22 -50.49
N GLY A 802 28.40 -2.69 -50.17
CA GLY A 802 28.70 -1.27 -50.28
C GLY A 802 27.80 -0.42 -49.38
N SER A 803 27.12 0.55 -49.99
CA SER A 803 26.15 1.43 -49.34
C SER A 803 24.68 1.04 -49.60
N LEU A 804 24.44 -0.07 -50.31
CA LEU A 804 23.10 -0.49 -50.69
C LEU A 804 22.23 -0.80 -49.45
N SER A 805 21.06 -0.16 -49.37
CA SER A 805 20.16 -0.24 -48.22
C SER A 805 18.69 -0.19 -48.65
N ALA A 806 17.85 -0.92 -47.91
CA ALA A 806 16.38 -0.88 -48.00
C ALA A 806 15.75 -0.02 -46.88
N GLY A 807 16.56 0.75 -46.14
CA GLY A 807 16.12 1.48 -44.95
C GLY A 807 15.93 0.58 -43.72
N THR A 808 15.52 1.18 -42.60
CA THR A 808 15.36 0.48 -41.30
C THR A 808 14.15 -0.43 -41.23
N ASN A 809 13.18 -0.28 -42.14
CA ASN A 809 11.97 -1.10 -42.16
C ASN A 809 12.18 -2.52 -42.71
N TYR A 810 13.35 -2.78 -43.31
CA TYR A 810 13.68 -4.04 -43.96
C TYR A 810 14.98 -4.65 -43.40
N GLN A 811 14.97 -5.96 -43.21
CA GLN A 811 16.17 -6.72 -42.90
C GLN A 811 16.80 -7.17 -44.22
N LEU A 812 17.76 -6.40 -44.72
CA LEU A 812 18.44 -6.69 -45.97
C LEU A 812 19.47 -7.83 -45.78
N THR A 813 19.24 -8.94 -46.49
CA THR A 813 20.20 -10.05 -46.62
C THR A 813 20.90 -9.93 -47.96
N PHE A 814 22.23 -9.85 -47.97
CA PHE A 814 23.02 -9.70 -49.19
C PHE A 814 23.68 -11.02 -49.60
N VAL A 815 23.56 -11.38 -50.88
CA VAL A 815 24.28 -12.48 -51.51
C VAL A 815 25.25 -11.90 -52.55
N GLY A 816 26.55 -12.04 -52.30
CA GLY A 816 27.60 -11.55 -53.19
C GLY A 816 27.74 -12.35 -54.48
N ALA A 817 28.47 -11.77 -55.42
CA ALA A 817 28.94 -12.38 -56.67
C ALA A 817 30.34 -11.84 -56.96
N ASP A 818 30.99 -12.22 -58.06
CA ASP A 818 32.36 -11.78 -58.40
C ASP A 818 32.41 -10.88 -59.65
N LEU A 819 33.33 -9.92 -59.64
CA LEU A 819 33.89 -9.31 -60.85
C LEU A 819 35.11 -10.13 -61.28
N THR A 820 35.05 -10.75 -62.45
CA THR A 820 36.20 -11.47 -63.05
C THR A 820 36.96 -10.57 -64.02
N ILE A 821 38.22 -10.27 -63.71
CA ILE A 821 39.14 -9.57 -64.63
C ILE A 821 39.88 -10.61 -65.47
N THR A 822 39.63 -10.62 -66.78
CA THR A 822 40.28 -11.54 -67.74
C THR A 822 41.55 -10.94 -68.34
N ARG A 823 42.43 -11.80 -68.87
CA ARG A 823 43.65 -11.37 -69.56
C ARG A 823 43.35 -10.52 -70.79
N ARG A 824 44.27 -9.61 -71.09
CA ARG A 824 44.27 -8.81 -72.32
C ARG A 824 45.11 -9.52 -73.39
N THR A 825 44.55 -9.70 -74.57
CA THR A 825 45.26 -10.36 -75.69
C THR A 825 46.29 -9.41 -76.30
N LEU A 826 47.49 -9.93 -76.57
CA LEU A 826 48.56 -9.21 -77.28
C LEU A 826 49.24 -10.16 -78.26
N ALA A 827 49.43 -9.74 -79.52
CA ALA A 827 50.14 -10.53 -80.52
C ALA A 827 51.45 -9.85 -80.92
N VAL A 828 52.54 -10.62 -80.95
CA VAL A 828 53.88 -10.17 -81.34
C VAL A 828 54.42 -11.06 -82.46
N LYS A 829 55.11 -10.46 -83.43
CA LYS A 829 55.78 -11.18 -84.52
C LYS A 829 57.27 -10.86 -84.52
N ALA A 830 58.11 -11.88 -84.62
CA ALA A 830 59.54 -11.70 -84.83
C ALA A 830 59.84 -11.08 -86.21
N VAL A 831 60.86 -10.24 -86.28
CA VAL A 831 61.40 -9.73 -87.56
C VAL A 831 62.45 -10.72 -88.05
N ALA A 832 62.35 -11.17 -89.30
CA ALA A 832 63.38 -12.02 -89.91
C ALA A 832 64.72 -11.29 -89.95
N GLN A 833 65.82 -12.02 -89.72
CA GLN A 833 67.17 -11.48 -89.67
C GLN A 833 68.11 -12.31 -90.55
N SER A 834 69.31 -11.81 -90.84
CA SER A 834 70.35 -12.58 -91.52
C SER A 834 71.74 -12.24 -91.03
N LYS A 835 72.66 -13.21 -91.07
CA LYS A 835 74.10 -13.01 -90.88
C LYS A 835 74.90 -13.85 -91.88
N GLU A 836 76.16 -13.49 -92.11
CA GLU A 836 77.07 -14.32 -92.90
C GLU A 836 77.64 -15.46 -92.04
N TYR A 837 77.97 -16.59 -92.68
CA TYR A 837 78.64 -17.70 -92.03
C TYR A 837 79.93 -17.25 -91.33
N GLY A 838 80.15 -17.71 -90.10
CA GLY A 838 81.30 -17.34 -89.28
C GLY A 838 81.27 -15.93 -88.69
N THR A 839 80.16 -15.20 -88.76
CA THR A 839 79.96 -13.99 -87.93
C THR A 839 79.71 -14.42 -86.48
N ALA A 840 80.60 -14.02 -85.57
CA ALA A 840 80.67 -14.50 -84.19
C ALA A 840 79.45 -14.15 -83.30
N THR A 841 78.69 -13.11 -83.68
CA THR A 841 77.51 -12.65 -82.93
C THR A 841 76.29 -12.63 -83.84
N ASP A 842 75.15 -13.07 -83.33
CA ASP A 842 73.87 -12.89 -84.02
C ASP A 842 73.44 -11.41 -84.03
N PRO A 843 72.70 -10.95 -85.06
CA PRO A 843 72.01 -9.68 -85.01
C PRO A 843 70.94 -9.70 -83.91
N ALA A 844 70.57 -8.52 -83.39
CA ALA A 844 69.53 -8.41 -82.38
C ALA A 844 68.19 -8.97 -82.89
N LEU A 845 67.64 -9.97 -82.18
CA LEU A 845 66.36 -10.59 -82.51
C LEU A 845 65.22 -9.65 -82.13
N THR A 846 64.83 -8.80 -83.08
CA THR A 846 63.77 -7.80 -82.92
C THR A 846 62.38 -8.36 -83.23
N TYR A 847 61.35 -7.67 -82.76
CA TYR A 847 59.96 -8.06 -82.90
C TYR A 847 59.04 -6.83 -82.96
N THR A 848 57.84 -6.99 -83.50
CA THR A 848 56.80 -5.95 -83.55
C THR A 848 55.49 -6.45 -82.95
N ILE A 849 54.77 -5.59 -82.23
CA ILE A 849 53.39 -5.85 -81.84
C ILE A 849 52.53 -5.79 -83.11
N THR A 850 51.76 -6.84 -83.36
CA THR A 850 50.95 -7.01 -84.59
C THR A 850 49.46 -6.84 -84.35
N SER A 851 48.97 -7.10 -83.13
CA SER A 851 47.61 -6.74 -82.72
C SER A 851 47.50 -6.61 -81.21
N GLY A 852 46.57 -5.78 -80.75
CA GLY A 852 46.43 -5.41 -79.35
C GLY A 852 47.40 -4.30 -78.95
N THR A 853 47.27 -3.83 -77.72
CA THR A 853 48.09 -2.78 -77.12
C THR A 853 48.33 -3.11 -75.65
N LEU A 854 49.48 -2.68 -75.12
CA LEU A 854 49.74 -2.67 -73.68
C LEU A 854 48.86 -1.60 -72.99
N ARG A 855 48.63 -1.76 -71.68
CA ARG A 855 48.13 -0.70 -70.79
C ARG A 855 49.26 0.29 -70.54
N ASP A 856 48.93 1.57 -70.34
CA ASP A 856 49.90 2.60 -69.99
C ASP A 856 50.71 2.19 -68.75
N GLY A 857 52.04 2.20 -68.87
CA GLY A 857 52.99 1.77 -67.83
C GLY A 857 53.47 0.31 -67.95
N ASP A 858 52.76 -0.56 -68.68
CA ASP A 858 53.22 -1.93 -68.92
C ASP A 858 54.26 -2.00 -70.06
N SER A 859 55.15 -3.00 -70.01
CA SER A 859 56.17 -3.23 -71.03
C SER A 859 56.34 -4.72 -71.33
N LEU A 860 56.79 -5.05 -72.54
CA LEU A 860 57.33 -6.37 -72.86
C LEU A 860 58.72 -6.52 -72.24
N SER A 861 59.01 -7.70 -71.70
CA SER A 861 60.29 -8.03 -71.05
C SER A 861 60.79 -9.41 -71.46
N GLY A 862 62.07 -9.68 -71.25
CA GLY A 862 62.75 -10.85 -71.83
C GLY A 862 63.09 -10.66 -73.31
N SER A 863 63.49 -11.73 -73.99
CA SER A 863 63.91 -11.68 -75.38
C SER A 863 63.51 -12.95 -76.16
N PRO A 864 63.22 -12.83 -77.47
CA PRO A 864 63.20 -13.98 -78.36
C PRO A 864 64.53 -14.73 -78.33
N THR A 865 64.48 -16.02 -78.67
CA THR A 865 65.65 -16.86 -78.93
C THR A 865 65.54 -17.44 -80.34
N ARG A 866 66.56 -18.14 -80.81
CA ARG A 866 66.46 -18.95 -82.03
C ARG A 866 66.88 -20.39 -81.79
N VAL A 867 66.54 -21.26 -82.73
CA VAL A 867 67.11 -22.62 -82.80
C VAL A 867 68.65 -22.54 -82.95
N PRO A 868 69.43 -23.29 -82.15
CA PRO A 868 70.89 -23.31 -82.24
C PRO A 868 71.43 -23.87 -83.57
N GLY A 869 72.63 -23.41 -83.96
CA GLY A 869 73.39 -23.91 -85.10
C GLY A 869 74.04 -22.79 -85.91
N GLU A 870 75.14 -23.09 -86.59
CA GLU A 870 76.00 -22.08 -87.26
C GLU A 870 76.29 -22.38 -88.73
N ALA A 871 75.75 -23.46 -89.29
CA ALA A 871 75.87 -23.77 -90.71
C ALA A 871 74.96 -22.85 -91.55
N VAL A 872 75.17 -22.81 -92.86
CA VAL A 872 74.26 -22.08 -93.77
C VAL A 872 72.88 -22.72 -93.77
N GLY A 873 71.84 -21.90 -93.58
CA GLY A 873 70.46 -22.36 -93.44
C GLY A 873 69.57 -21.36 -92.70
N GLU A 874 68.32 -21.77 -92.45
CA GLU A 874 67.34 -20.97 -91.72
C GLU A 874 67.12 -21.52 -90.30
N TYR A 875 67.14 -20.63 -89.31
CA TYR A 875 67.00 -20.94 -87.89
C TYR A 875 65.79 -20.22 -87.31
N ALA A 876 64.76 -20.96 -86.93
CA ALA A 876 63.51 -20.38 -86.44
C ALA A 876 63.72 -19.58 -85.14
N ILE A 877 63.22 -18.35 -85.14
CA ILE A 877 63.11 -17.45 -83.98
C ILE A 877 61.86 -17.86 -83.19
N GLN A 878 62.07 -18.18 -81.92
CA GLN A 878 61.08 -18.64 -80.95
C GLN A 878 60.86 -17.55 -79.88
N VAL A 879 59.77 -17.66 -79.12
CA VAL A 879 59.38 -16.65 -78.10
C VAL A 879 60.45 -16.44 -77.02
N GLY A 880 61.28 -17.46 -76.74
CA GLY A 880 62.34 -17.37 -75.73
C GLY A 880 61.77 -17.05 -74.35
N THR A 881 62.27 -15.98 -73.75
CA THR A 881 61.79 -15.45 -72.46
C THR A 881 60.82 -14.27 -72.61
N LEU A 882 60.45 -13.91 -73.83
CA LEU A 882 59.59 -12.75 -74.11
C LEU A 882 58.20 -12.92 -73.46
N THR A 883 57.84 -11.98 -72.60
CA THR A 883 56.55 -11.98 -71.88
C THR A 883 56.01 -10.57 -71.69
N ALA A 884 54.68 -10.47 -71.65
CA ALA A 884 53.94 -9.27 -71.22
C ALA A 884 53.47 -9.37 -69.75
N GLY A 885 53.89 -10.41 -69.02
CA GLY A 885 53.46 -10.67 -67.65
C GLY A 885 52.12 -11.43 -67.56
N SER A 886 51.70 -11.75 -66.33
CA SER A 886 50.55 -12.63 -66.05
C SER A 886 49.17 -12.07 -66.44
N ASN A 887 49.08 -10.77 -66.71
CA ASN A 887 47.85 -10.06 -67.07
C ASN A 887 47.51 -10.13 -68.57
N TYR A 888 48.40 -10.69 -69.40
CA TYR A 888 48.24 -10.75 -70.85
C TYR A 888 48.28 -12.18 -71.36
N ASP A 889 47.47 -12.46 -72.38
CA ASP A 889 47.62 -13.65 -73.22
C ASP A 889 48.47 -13.26 -74.44
N LEU A 890 49.77 -13.58 -74.36
CA LEU A 890 50.75 -13.27 -75.40
C LEU A 890 50.76 -14.37 -76.48
N THR A 891 50.40 -13.99 -77.71
CA THR A 891 50.55 -14.84 -78.89
C THR A 891 51.82 -14.44 -79.66
N PHE A 892 52.74 -15.38 -79.88
CA PHE A 892 54.00 -15.11 -80.58
C PHE A 892 54.04 -15.81 -81.95
N THR A 893 54.31 -15.03 -83.01
CA THR A 893 54.53 -15.54 -84.37
C THR A 893 56.03 -15.47 -84.71
N GLY A 894 56.63 -16.62 -85.01
CA GLY A 894 58.05 -16.71 -85.37
C GLY A 894 58.41 -16.10 -86.73
N ALA A 895 59.70 -15.99 -86.95
CA ALA A 895 60.38 -15.68 -88.22
C ALA A 895 61.73 -16.42 -88.22
N ASN A 896 62.58 -16.28 -89.24
CA ASN A 896 63.87 -17.01 -89.30
C ASN A 896 65.07 -16.06 -89.21
N LEU A 897 66.15 -16.50 -88.55
CA LEU A 897 67.51 -16.01 -88.79
C LEU A 897 68.10 -16.84 -89.93
N THR A 898 68.48 -16.20 -91.03
CA THR A 898 69.13 -16.86 -92.18
C THR A 898 70.65 -16.69 -92.08
N ILE A 899 71.39 -17.79 -92.01
CA ILE A 899 72.86 -17.77 -92.14
C ILE A 899 73.21 -17.97 -93.62
N THR A 900 73.81 -16.96 -94.25
CA THR A 900 74.20 -16.99 -95.67
C THR A 900 75.64 -17.46 -95.85
N ALA A 901 75.93 -18.14 -96.97
CA ALA A 901 77.27 -18.63 -97.26
C ALA A 901 78.30 -17.51 -97.42
N ARG A 902 79.49 -17.67 -96.82
CA ARG A 902 80.55 -16.67 -96.87
C ARG A 902 81.23 -16.65 -98.23
N ALA A 903 81.41 -15.47 -98.82
CA ALA A 903 82.09 -15.34 -100.10
C ALA A 903 83.62 -15.47 -99.96
N ILE A 904 84.23 -16.33 -100.78
CA ILE A 904 85.68 -16.51 -100.89
C ILE A 904 86.05 -16.48 -102.38
N ALA A 905 87.03 -15.64 -102.73
CA ALA A 905 87.62 -15.63 -104.06
C ALA A 905 89.06 -16.12 -104.01
N VAL A 906 89.44 -16.96 -104.98
CA VAL A 906 90.82 -17.36 -105.22
C VAL A 906 91.19 -17.06 -106.66
N THR A 907 92.47 -16.77 -106.90
CA THR A 907 93.04 -16.64 -108.23
C THR A 907 94.15 -17.67 -108.38
N ALA A 908 94.09 -18.46 -109.45
CA ALA A 908 95.15 -19.40 -109.79
C ALA A 908 96.46 -18.65 -110.12
N ASP A 909 97.60 -19.24 -109.78
CA ASP A 909 98.89 -18.70 -110.19
C ASP A 909 99.23 -19.19 -111.60
N GLY A 910 99.70 -18.29 -112.47
CA GLY A 910 100.19 -18.65 -113.80
C GLY A 910 101.47 -19.49 -113.72
N GLN A 911 101.59 -20.49 -114.59
CA GLN A 911 102.70 -21.45 -114.59
C GLN A 911 103.38 -21.51 -115.96
N THR A 912 104.63 -21.98 -116.02
CA THR A 912 105.38 -22.18 -117.27
C THR A 912 106.13 -23.50 -117.28
N LYS A 913 106.28 -24.11 -118.47
CA LYS A 913 107.18 -25.27 -118.69
C LYS A 913 107.75 -25.28 -120.11
N GLU A 914 108.89 -25.93 -120.31
CA GLU A 914 109.49 -26.10 -121.63
C GLU A 914 108.91 -27.31 -122.37
N TYR A 915 108.75 -27.19 -123.69
CA TYR A 915 108.27 -28.25 -124.58
C TYR A 915 109.15 -29.52 -124.49
N GLY A 916 108.51 -30.65 -124.20
CA GLY A 916 109.17 -31.94 -123.94
C GLY A 916 109.30 -32.30 -122.44
N THR A 917 108.93 -31.42 -121.53
CA THR A 917 108.87 -31.71 -120.08
C THR A 917 107.62 -32.56 -119.76
N THR A 918 107.82 -33.79 -119.29
CA THR A 918 106.77 -34.80 -119.09
C THR A 918 105.88 -34.57 -117.85
N ALA A 919 106.27 -33.69 -116.95
CA ALA A 919 105.50 -33.32 -115.76
C ALA A 919 105.12 -31.83 -115.79
N ASP A 920 103.93 -31.51 -115.27
CA ASP A 920 103.51 -30.12 -115.09
C ASP A 920 104.01 -29.57 -113.74
N PRO A 921 104.26 -28.26 -113.63
CA PRO A 921 104.37 -27.57 -112.34
C PRO A 921 103.09 -27.77 -111.50
N ALA A 922 103.26 -27.81 -110.17
CA ALA A 922 102.12 -27.86 -109.27
C ALA A 922 101.26 -26.59 -109.41
N LEU A 923 99.95 -26.77 -109.62
CA LEU A 923 99.02 -25.66 -109.79
C LEU A 923 98.66 -25.06 -108.42
N SER A 924 99.19 -23.88 -108.11
CA SER A 924 98.89 -23.12 -106.91
C SER A 924 97.84 -22.03 -107.14
N TYR A 925 97.32 -21.48 -106.04
CA TYR A 925 96.41 -20.34 -106.05
C TYR A 925 96.61 -19.49 -104.79
N LYS A 926 96.18 -18.23 -104.89
CA LYS A 926 96.10 -17.30 -103.75
C LYS A 926 94.65 -16.91 -103.47
N VAL A 927 94.27 -16.85 -102.20
CA VAL A 927 93.01 -16.20 -101.79
C VAL A 927 93.11 -14.70 -102.11
N THR A 928 92.19 -14.21 -102.92
CA THR A 928 92.14 -12.82 -103.42
C THR A 928 91.01 -12.00 -102.81
N SER A 929 89.99 -12.63 -102.23
CA SER A 929 88.99 -11.96 -101.38
C SER A 929 88.39 -12.92 -100.34
N GLY A 930 87.99 -12.37 -99.20
CA GLY A 930 87.42 -13.10 -98.07
C GLY A 930 88.47 -13.86 -97.24
N SER A 931 88.01 -14.51 -96.17
CA SER A 931 88.83 -15.36 -95.30
C SER A 931 88.02 -16.55 -94.76
N LEU A 932 88.66 -17.72 -94.72
CA LEU A 932 88.08 -18.90 -94.08
C LEU A 932 87.96 -18.68 -92.57
N VAL A 933 86.91 -19.24 -91.99
CA VAL A 933 86.75 -19.37 -90.53
C VAL A 933 87.84 -20.33 -90.03
N THR A 934 88.43 -20.04 -88.87
CA THR A 934 89.51 -20.83 -88.28
C THR A 934 89.12 -22.30 -88.15
N GLY A 935 89.84 -23.18 -88.86
CA GLY A 935 89.58 -24.63 -88.90
C GLY A 935 88.99 -25.12 -90.22
N ASP A 936 88.37 -24.25 -91.02
CA ASP A 936 87.92 -24.58 -92.37
C ASP A 936 89.10 -24.56 -93.37
N ALA A 937 89.05 -25.43 -94.37
CA ALA A 937 90.10 -25.58 -95.38
C ALA A 937 89.51 -25.82 -96.77
N PHE A 938 90.29 -25.46 -97.81
CA PHE A 938 90.02 -25.88 -99.18
C PHE A 938 90.21 -27.39 -99.35
N THR A 939 89.45 -27.97 -100.27
CA THR A 939 89.54 -29.38 -100.66
C THR A 939 89.66 -29.50 -102.18
N GLY A 940 90.18 -30.61 -102.68
CA GLY A 940 90.42 -30.81 -104.12
C GLY A 940 91.57 -29.96 -104.67
N SER A 941 91.61 -29.80 -105.99
CA SER A 941 92.73 -29.17 -106.71
C SER A 941 92.28 -28.46 -107.98
N LEU A 942 93.04 -27.43 -108.37
CA LEU A 942 92.94 -26.83 -109.70
C LEU A 942 93.29 -27.84 -110.80
N THR A 943 92.79 -27.60 -112.02
CA THR A 943 93.11 -28.39 -113.22
C THR A 943 93.42 -27.47 -114.38
N ARG A 944 94.33 -27.88 -115.28
CA ARG A 944 94.58 -27.15 -116.53
C ARG A 944 93.92 -27.82 -117.74
N ALA A 945 93.73 -27.05 -118.82
CA ALA A 945 93.36 -27.59 -120.12
C ALA A 945 94.46 -28.53 -120.67
N ALA A 946 94.03 -29.60 -121.34
CA ALA A 946 94.91 -30.63 -121.88
C ALA A 946 95.65 -30.19 -123.16
N GLY A 947 96.84 -30.73 -123.38
CA GLY A 947 97.69 -30.50 -124.55
C GLY A 947 99.14 -30.21 -124.18
N GLU A 948 100.06 -30.54 -125.09
CA GLU A 948 101.52 -30.50 -124.84
C GLU A 948 102.30 -29.66 -125.85
N ASN A 949 101.63 -29.09 -126.85
CA ASN A 949 102.26 -28.19 -127.83
C ASN A 949 102.57 -26.83 -127.20
N VAL A 950 103.55 -26.11 -127.75
CA VAL A 950 103.84 -24.71 -127.39
C VAL A 950 102.56 -23.87 -127.49
N GLY A 951 102.18 -23.19 -126.42
CA GLY A 951 100.87 -22.54 -126.29
C GLY A 951 100.48 -22.22 -124.85
N SER A 952 99.30 -21.65 -124.65
CA SER A 952 98.77 -21.25 -123.34
C SER A 952 97.50 -22.04 -123.00
N TYR A 953 97.46 -22.67 -121.83
CA TYR A 953 96.45 -23.63 -121.40
C TYR A 953 95.78 -23.14 -120.12
N ALA A 954 94.47 -22.88 -120.16
CA ALA A 954 93.73 -22.32 -119.03
C ALA A 954 93.76 -23.24 -117.80
N ILE A 955 94.16 -22.68 -116.65
CA ILE A 955 94.02 -23.23 -115.31
C ILE A 955 92.65 -22.81 -114.79
N THR A 956 91.82 -23.78 -114.44
CA THR A 956 90.43 -23.62 -113.98
C THR A 956 90.23 -24.31 -112.63
N GLN A 957 89.08 -24.06 -112.00
CA GLN A 957 88.73 -24.55 -110.65
C GLN A 957 88.98 -26.05 -110.44
N GLY A 958 88.72 -26.89 -111.45
CA GLY A 958 88.86 -28.33 -111.32
C GLY A 958 87.96 -28.89 -110.21
N THR A 959 88.56 -29.56 -109.23
CA THR A 959 87.87 -30.07 -108.04
C THR A 959 88.02 -29.16 -106.82
N LEU A 960 88.68 -28.00 -106.95
CA LEU A 960 88.89 -27.07 -105.84
C LEU A 960 87.53 -26.59 -105.29
N ALA A 961 87.27 -26.89 -104.02
CA ALA A 961 85.99 -26.65 -103.37
C ALA A 961 86.16 -26.25 -101.89
N LEU A 962 85.14 -25.58 -101.37
CA LEU A 962 84.89 -25.35 -99.95
C LEU A 962 83.59 -26.05 -99.56
N SER A 963 83.30 -26.13 -98.26
CA SER A 963 82.00 -26.62 -97.78
C SER A 963 80.86 -25.72 -98.26
N THR A 964 79.61 -26.21 -98.19
CA THR A 964 78.39 -25.44 -98.53
C THR A 964 78.19 -24.18 -97.69
N ASN A 965 79.01 -23.99 -96.65
CA ASN A 965 79.03 -22.76 -95.85
C ASN A 965 79.74 -21.59 -96.56
N TYR A 966 80.34 -21.83 -97.73
CA TYR A 966 81.03 -20.84 -98.54
C TYR A 966 80.52 -20.79 -99.98
N THR A 967 80.58 -19.60 -100.60
CA THR A 967 80.54 -19.45 -102.05
C THR A 967 81.97 -19.23 -102.56
N LEU A 968 82.47 -20.17 -103.37
CA LEU A 968 83.82 -20.10 -103.92
C LEU A 968 83.80 -19.57 -105.36
N ALA A 969 84.45 -18.43 -105.58
CA ALA A 969 84.74 -17.90 -106.91
C ALA A 969 86.21 -18.17 -107.28
N VAL A 970 86.46 -18.81 -108.42
CA VAL A 970 87.83 -19.06 -108.92
C VAL A 970 88.09 -18.23 -110.16
N THR A 971 89.07 -17.34 -110.08
CA THR A 971 89.65 -16.67 -111.25
C THR A 971 90.76 -17.55 -111.82
N GLY A 972 90.60 -18.00 -113.06
CA GLY A 972 91.60 -18.82 -113.74
C GLY A 972 92.88 -18.05 -114.10
N ALA A 973 93.92 -18.81 -114.43
CA ALA A 973 95.18 -18.33 -115.00
C ALA A 973 95.57 -19.22 -116.18
N ASN A 974 96.80 -19.17 -116.66
CA ASN A 974 97.27 -20.08 -117.71
C ASN A 974 98.58 -20.78 -117.33
N LEU A 975 98.71 -22.05 -117.71
CA LEU A 975 100.00 -22.73 -117.86
C LEU A 975 100.48 -22.50 -119.29
N THR A 976 101.67 -21.93 -119.47
CA THR A 976 102.24 -21.64 -120.79
C THR A 976 103.41 -22.57 -121.10
N ILE A 977 103.30 -23.33 -122.18
CA ILE A 977 104.36 -24.20 -122.70
C ILE A 977 105.19 -23.38 -123.70
N THR A 978 106.49 -23.21 -123.43
CA THR A 978 107.42 -22.47 -124.29
C THR A 978 108.21 -23.41 -125.20
N ALA A 979 108.70 -22.88 -126.33
CA ALA A 979 109.64 -23.60 -127.18
C ALA A 979 110.98 -23.85 -126.43
N ARG A 980 111.73 -24.85 -126.91
CA ARG A 980 113.05 -25.24 -126.41
C ARG A 980 114.17 -24.58 -127.21
#